data_AF-A0A8J5XG89-F1
#
_entry.id   AF-A0A8J5XG89-F1
#
_cell.length_a   1.000
_cell.length_b   1.000
_cell.length_c   1.000
_cell.angle_alpha   90.00
_cell.angle_beta   90.00
_cell.angle_gamma   90.00
#
_symmetry.space_group_name_H-M   'P 1'
#
loop_
_entity.id
_entity.type
_entity.pdbx_description
1 polymer ?
#
loop_
_entity_poly.entity_id
_entity_poly.type
_entity_poly.pdbx_seq_one_letter_code
_entity_poly.pdbx_strand_id
1 'polypeptide(L)'
;MRALRLRRPALLVCLAHVSLPPATLCAARALRAAAVPRAATAAAGPAAAAAATRARGARALSARAGRTGDGDGAGEPPAPLAGGAMPARLVELAQVLREAPDSRARALALVQLGASSARCADGSAPPPAGAERVRGCASVTYVSATVDEQGRAQLAGSSDAALSRGLLALVVDGLHGASASSILALTSASIRQLAALDGSVTPSRINGLDNIVKSACAQIEAALADAPRPPPPPPARTRAPRARGDAAVADASVAPSGRSALDEATVALPAPPALRNAYWTDPGAASSARDSESVAMLLSGGVDSSVALQLLVQQGVPVRAFYLRVWLADELADLSDCPWEEDWAYCRAVCDQLAVPLEAVSVQAEYWERVVSYLVSEARAGRTPNPDVMCNSRIKFGVFLDSIGRRFAAVASGHYAQLRAAPRADGGEAVQLVRAVDRHKDQSYFLSGLTQAQLSKLRFPIGGMPKADVRALAARTQLPTSARKDSQGVCFLGRLHFDEFLRHHLGEQPGPIVEWETSIVLGEHRGIWYHTVGQRRGLVPCLWPQYAAHGPWHVVAKDAGSNKIFVSNMYAAVGERRHAMSVRDISWTAGAPPCAPGERVRLGVQVRHGDGSKDGELELGADGRSARVRLATADKGLAPGQFAAFYNGDVCLGAGVIEEGGAAGAAY
;
A
#
# COMPACT_ATOMS: atom_id res chain seq x y z
N MET A 1 21.18 59.05 0.76
CA MET A 1 20.51 60.30 0.29
C MET A 1 20.14 60.16 -1.18
N ARG A 2 19.23 61.02 -1.69
CA ARG A 2 18.74 61.09 -3.09
C ARG A 2 18.07 59.82 -3.63
N ALA A 3 16.74 59.82 -3.60
CA ALA A 3 15.91 58.93 -4.41
C ALA A 3 15.53 59.62 -5.73
N LEU A 4 15.20 58.85 -6.76
CA LEU A 4 14.35 59.32 -7.87
C LEU A 4 13.00 58.57 -7.84
N ARG A 5 11.95 59.29 -8.23
CA ARG A 5 10.58 58.77 -8.47
C ARG A 5 10.29 58.77 -9.97
N LEU A 6 9.01 58.57 -10.33
CA LEU A 6 8.39 58.64 -11.67
C LEU A 6 8.51 57.30 -12.45
N ARG A 7 7.47 56.81 -13.13
CA ARG A 7 6.04 57.21 -13.18
C ARG A 7 5.18 55.99 -13.59
N ARG A 8 3.92 55.93 -13.13
CA ARG A 8 2.87 55.10 -13.77
C ARG A 8 2.31 55.84 -14.99
N PRO A 9 1.77 55.12 -15.97
CA PRO A 9 0.45 55.42 -16.52
C PRO A 9 -0.56 54.29 -16.21
N ALA A 10 -1.83 54.51 -16.51
CA ALA A 10 -2.92 53.54 -16.34
C ALA A 10 -4.00 53.74 -17.40
N LEU A 11 -4.80 52.69 -17.64
CA LEU A 11 -5.94 52.60 -18.57
C LEU A 11 -5.66 52.91 -20.05
N LEU A 12 -6.03 51.94 -20.89
CA LEU A 12 -7.07 52.20 -21.88
C LEU A 12 -8.02 51.00 -21.95
N VAL A 13 -9.31 51.26 -22.17
CA VAL A 13 -10.37 50.24 -22.28
C VAL A 13 -10.93 50.30 -23.69
N CYS A 14 -10.95 49.16 -24.38
CA CYS A 14 -11.68 49.01 -25.65
C CYS A 14 -12.54 47.74 -25.60
N LEU A 15 -13.85 47.94 -25.45
CA LEU A 15 -14.86 46.94 -25.81
C LEU A 15 -15.09 46.99 -27.32
N ALA A 16 -15.22 45.84 -27.96
CA ALA A 16 -15.75 45.71 -29.31
C ALA A 16 -16.58 44.41 -29.39
N HIS A 17 -17.74 44.48 -30.04
CA HIS A 17 -18.71 43.39 -30.11
C HIS A 17 -18.63 42.62 -31.44
N VAL A 18 -18.93 41.31 -31.35
CA VAL A 18 -19.75 40.51 -32.29
C VAL A 18 -19.51 40.66 -33.81
N SER A 19 -19.10 39.55 -34.46
CA SER A 19 -19.81 39.04 -35.65
C SER A 19 -19.34 37.65 -36.12
N LEU A 20 -20.26 36.67 -36.08
CA LEU A 20 -20.42 35.64 -37.13
C LEU A 20 -21.22 36.28 -38.29
N PRO A 21 -21.35 35.70 -39.53
CA PRO A 21 -21.35 34.27 -39.92
C PRO A 21 -20.64 34.07 -41.30
N PRO A 22 -21.11 33.28 -42.30
CA PRO A 22 -21.86 32.01 -42.33
C PRO A 22 -21.11 30.88 -43.08
N ALA A 23 -21.77 29.74 -43.30
CA ALA A 23 -21.32 28.68 -44.22
C ALA A 23 -22.27 28.55 -45.42
N THR A 24 -21.74 28.18 -46.60
CA THR A 24 -22.52 27.78 -47.78
C THR A 24 -21.75 26.79 -48.67
N LEU A 25 -22.48 25.92 -49.37
CA LEU A 25 -21.92 24.90 -50.28
C LEU A 25 -21.72 25.46 -51.68
N CYS A 26 -20.79 24.89 -52.44
CA CYS A 26 -20.99 24.65 -53.87
C CYS A 26 -20.15 23.44 -54.34
N ALA A 27 -20.55 22.79 -55.43
CA ALA A 27 -19.94 21.55 -55.93
C ALA A 27 -19.89 21.49 -57.46
N ALA A 28 -18.78 20.99 -58.03
CA ALA A 28 -18.68 20.68 -59.46
C ALA A 28 -17.70 19.52 -59.74
N ARG A 29 -18.13 18.60 -60.62
CA ARG A 29 -17.41 17.39 -61.10
C ARG A 29 -16.22 17.74 -62.00
N ALA A 30 -15.19 16.88 -62.03
CA ALA A 30 -14.48 16.34 -63.23
C ALA A 30 -13.07 15.81 -62.86
N LEU A 31 -12.42 14.86 -63.56
CA LEU A 31 -12.84 13.67 -64.34
C LEU A 31 -11.57 12.84 -64.65
N ARG A 32 -11.58 11.51 -64.41
CA ARG A 32 -10.60 10.50 -64.94
C ARG A 32 -9.11 10.70 -64.54
N ALA A 33 -8.20 9.77 -64.83
CA ALA A 33 -8.23 8.30 -64.71
C ALA A 33 -6.81 7.70 -64.79
N ALA A 34 -6.63 6.52 -64.19
CA ALA A 34 -5.64 5.48 -64.51
C ALA A 34 -4.15 5.84 -64.72
N ALA A 35 -3.30 5.34 -63.82
CA ALA A 35 -1.89 5.06 -64.10
C ALA A 35 -1.59 3.59 -63.72
N VAL A 36 -1.22 2.76 -64.71
CA VAL A 36 -0.74 1.37 -64.54
C VAL A 36 0.24 1.06 -65.67
N PRO A 37 1.44 0.54 -65.35
CA PRO A 37 1.99 -0.58 -66.11
C PRO A 37 2.22 -1.83 -65.24
N ARG A 38 2.37 -3.00 -65.89
CA ARG A 38 2.67 -4.30 -65.28
C ARG A 38 4.14 -4.70 -65.48
N ALA A 39 4.70 -5.41 -64.50
CA ALA A 39 5.64 -6.54 -64.69
C ALA A 39 5.39 -7.52 -63.52
N ALA A 40 5.18 -8.84 -63.66
CA ALA A 40 5.88 -9.88 -64.45
C ALA A 40 7.24 -10.25 -63.82
N THR A 41 7.36 -11.08 -62.76
CA THR A 41 7.09 -12.54 -62.57
C THR A 41 8.25 -13.49 -62.95
N ALA A 42 8.89 -14.14 -61.97
CA ALA A 42 9.59 -15.46 -61.99
C ALA A 42 10.56 -15.55 -60.77
N ALA A 43 10.95 -16.71 -60.20
CA ALA A 43 10.37 -18.07 -60.14
C ALA A 43 11.11 -18.93 -59.05
N ALA A 44 10.60 -20.14 -58.76
CA ALA A 44 11.09 -21.16 -57.80
C ALA A 44 11.00 -20.80 -56.28
N GLY A 45 10.70 -21.71 -55.34
CA GLY A 45 10.33 -23.15 -55.41
C GLY A 45 11.20 -24.03 -54.49
N PRO A 46 10.79 -25.26 -54.06
CA PRO A 46 9.56 -26.01 -54.36
C PRO A 46 8.91 -26.69 -53.11
N ALA A 47 8.28 -27.86 -53.32
CA ALA A 47 7.81 -28.88 -52.37
C ALA A 47 6.37 -28.77 -51.83
N ALA A 48 5.71 -29.94 -51.69
CA ALA A 48 4.26 -30.09 -51.56
C ALA A 48 3.84 -30.88 -50.31
N ALA A 49 2.55 -30.85 -49.99
CA ALA A 49 1.92 -31.61 -48.91
C ALA A 49 1.42 -32.99 -49.37
N ALA A 50 1.18 -33.90 -48.42
CA ALA A 50 -0.12 -34.58 -48.20
C ALA A 50 0.03 -36.00 -47.58
N ALA A 51 -0.62 -36.21 -46.43
CA ALA A 51 -1.18 -37.48 -45.99
C ALA A 51 -2.27 -37.19 -44.93
N ALA A 52 -3.29 -38.04 -44.82
CA ALA A 52 -4.41 -37.88 -43.88
C ALA A 52 -4.67 -39.17 -43.11
N THR A 53 -5.44 -39.13 -42.01
CA THR A 53 -6.69 -39.94 -41.82
C THR A 53 -7.26 -39.88 -40.38
N ARG A 54 -8.44 -39.24 -40.27
CA ARG A 54 -9.65 -39.56 -39.45
C ARG A 54 -9.61 -39.92 -37.94
N ALA A 55 -10.52 -39.22 -37.25
CA ALA A 55 -11.39 -39.67 -36.13
C ALA A 55 -10.78 -39.74 -34.71
N ARG A 56 -11.56 -39.63 -33.63
CA ARG A 56 -13.03 -39.87 -33.45
C ARG A 56 -13.62 -39.06 -32.28
N GLY A 57 -14.89 -38.68 -32.36
CA GLY A 57 -15.79 -38.55 -31.20
C GLY A 57 -15.77 -37.24 -30.38
N ALA A 58 -16.63 -36.30 -30.74
CA ALA A 58 -17.19 -35.31 -29.82
C ALA A 58 -18.72 -35.47 -29.77
N ARG A 59 -19.32 -35.43 -28.57
CA ARG A 59 -20.79 -35.34 -28.40
C ARG A 59 -21.18 -33.92 -28.04
N ALA A 60 -22.28 -33.45 -28.61
CA ALA A 60 -22.79 -32.09 -28.41
C ALA A 60 -23.59 -31.96 -27.10
N LEU A 61 -23.74 -30.72 -26.64
CA LEU A 61 -24.96 -30.26 -25.98
C LEU A 61 -25.38 -28.91 -26.57
N SER A 62 -26.68 -28.70 -26.70
CA SER A 62 -27.28 -27.63 -27.52
C SER A 62 -27.12 -26.25 -26.90
N ALA A 63 -26.80 -25.26 -27.72
CA ALA A 63 -27.13 -23.87 -27.42
C ALA A 63 -28.62 -23.59 -27.74
N ARG A 64 -29.19 -22.57 -27.10
CA ARG A 64 -30.20 -21.70 -27.72
C ARG A 64 -30.14 -20.32 -27.08
N ALA A 65 -30.23 -19.27 -27.90
CA ALA A 65 -30.06 -17.89 -27.47
C ALA A 65 -31.41 -17.17 -27.32
N GLY A 66 -31.45 -16.18 -26.43
CA GLY A 66 -32.52 -15.20 -26.33
C GLY A 66 -31.96 -13.77 -26.44
N ARG A 67 -32.43 -13.02 -27.44
CA ARG A 67 -32.46 -11.55 -27.42
C ARG A 67 -33.69 -11.12 -26.59
N THR A 68 -33.90 -9.91 -26.07
CA THR A 68 -33.25 -8.58 -26.19
C THR A 68 -33.78 -7.72 -25.02
N GLY A 69 -33.15 -6.59 -24.71
CA GLY A 69 -33.86 -5.52 -23.99
C GLY A 69 -32.98 -4.60 -23.14
N ASP A 70 -32.80 -3.36 -23.59
CA ASP A 70 -32.66 -2.22 -22.69
C ASP A 70 -34.03 -1.89 -22.09
N GLY A 71 -34.09 -1.48 -20.82
CA GLY A 71 -35.34 -1.05 -20.20
C GLY A 71 -35.21 -0.74 -18.71
N ASP A 72 -35.57 0.49 -18.34
CA ASP A 72 -35.71 0.91 -16.95
C ASP A 72 -36.88 0.16 -16.29
N GLY A 73 -36.57 -0.95 -15.61
CA GLY A 73 -37.51 -1.72 -14.83
C GLY A 73 -37.43 -1.38 -13.35
N ALA A 74 -38.43 -0.66 -12.83
CA ALA A 74 -38.61 -0.54 -11.38
C ALA A 74 -38.87 -1.94 -10.79
N GLY A 75 -37.90 -2.44 -10.01
CA GLY A 75 -37.93 -3.81 -9.48
C GLY A 75 -39.16 -4.06 -8.60
N GLU A 76 -39.90 -5.12 -8.93
CA GLU A 76 -41.06 -5.58 -8.16
C GLU A 76 -40.64 -5.91 -6.71
N PRO A 77 -41.35 -5.42 -5.68
CA PRO A 77 -40.91 -5.57 -4.30
C PRO A 77 -40.97 -7.06 -3.88
N PRO A 78 -39.86 -7.65 -3.39
CA PRO A 78 -39.84 -9.04 -2.95
C PRO A 78 -40.76 -9.27 -1.74
N ALA A 79 -41.22 -10.51 -1.60
CA ALA A 79 -42.29 -10.89 -0.67
C ALA A 79 -42.02 -10.51 0.81
N PRO A 80 -43.07 -10.27 1.62
CA PRO A 80 -42.93 -9.87 3.02
C PRO A 80 -42.13 -10.88 3.85
N LEU A 81 -41.28 -10.35 4.74
CA LEU A 81 -40.49 -11.14 5.70
C LEU A 81 -41.43 -11.92 6.64
N ALA A 82 -41.23 -13.24 6.72
CA ALA A 82 -42.11 -14.12 7.46
C ALA A 82 -41.87 -14.08 8.99
N GLY A 83 -42.91 -13.70 9.74
CA GLY A 83 -43.16 -14.25 11.08
C GLY A 83 -42.33 -13.75 12.27
N GLY A 84 -41.39 -12.83 12.10
CA GLY A 84 -40.58 -12.27 13.20
C GLY A 84 -40.54 -10.75 13.19
N ALA A 85 -40.81 -10.11 14.33
CA ALA A 85 -40.63 -8.67 14.50
C ALA A 85 -39.13 -8.34 14.57
N MET A 86 -38.62 -7.64 13.55
CA MET A 86 -37.24 -7.16 13.51
C MET A 86 -36.94 -6.26 14.73
N PRO A 87 -35.78 -6.41 15.40
CA PRO A 87 -35.39 -5.54 16.51
C PRO A 87 -35.44 -4.06 16.12
N ALA A 88 -36.20 -3.25 16.88
CA ALA A 88 -36.47 -1.87 16.51
C ALA A 88 -35.20 -1.02 16.30
N ARG A 89 -34.14 -1.27 17.08
CA ARG A 89 -32.85 -0.59 16.95
C ARG A 89 -32.11 -0.97 15.67
N LEU A 90 -32.18 -2.23 15.24
CA LEU A 90 -31.66 -2.66 13.95
C LEU A 90 -32.40 -1.97 12.79
N VAL A 91 -33.72 -1.82 12.88
CA VAL A 91 -34.53 -1.11 11.88
C VAL A 91 -34.14 0.36 11.80
N GLU A 92 -33.99 1.04 12.94
CA GLU A 92 -33.54 2.44 13.02
C GLU A 92 -32.17 2.65 12.36
N LEU A 93 -31.17 1.84 12.75
CA LEU A 93 -29.81 1.93 12.18
C LEU A 93 -29.79 1.60 10.68
N ALA A 94 -30.58 0.62 10.25
CA ALA A 94 -30.69 0.24 8.84
C ALA A 94 -31.42 1.30 7.99
N GLN A 95 -32.37 2.05 8.57
CA GLN A 95 -33.04 3.16 7.89
C GLN A 95 -32.07 4.31 7.62
N VAL A 96 -31.24 4.70 8.60
CA VAL A 96 -30.20 5.73 8.41
C VAL A 96 -29.24 5.35 7.26
N LEU A 97 -28.91 4.07 7.12
CA LEU A 97 -28.13 3.57 5.98
C LEU A 97 -28.92 3.61 4.67
N ARG A 98 -30.20 3.23 4.68
CA ARG A 98 -31.08 3.27 3.49
C ARG A 98 -31.27 4.69 2.94
N GLU A 99 -31.33 5.70 3.80
CA GLU A 99 -31.51 7.11 3.43
C GLU A 99 -30.29 7.75 2.75
N ALA A 100 -29.12 7.08 2.74
CA ALA A 100 -27.96 7.57 2.00
C ALA A 100 -28.21 7.59 0.46
N PRO A 101 -27.85 8.67 -0.25
CA PRO A 101 -28.26 8.90 -1.64
C PRO A 101 -27.62 7.93 -2.65
N ASP A 102 -26.44 7.40 -2.35
CA ASP A 102 -25.70 6.46 -3.19
C ASP A 102 -24.95 5.42 -2.34
N SER A 103 -24.36 4.42 -2.99
CA SER A 103 -23.65 3.32 -2.32
C SER A 103 -22.37 3.74 -1.61
N ARG A 104 -21.68 4.80 -2.07
CA ARG A 104 -20.48 5.35 -1.43
C ARG A 104 -20.84 6.15 -0.18
N ALA A 105 -21.90 6.95 -0.23
CA ALA A 105 -22.47 7.61 0.93
C ALA A 105 -22.94 6.57 1.98
N ARG A 106 -23.49 5.45 1.54
CA ARG A 106 -23.91 4.33 2.40
C ARG A 106 -22.73 3.61 3.07
N ALA A 107 -21.63 3.41 2.34
CA ALA A 107 -20.38 2.89 2.90
C ALA A 107 -19.75 3.85 3.93
N LEU A 108 -19.79 5.16 3.67
CA LEU A 108 -19.34 6.19 4.62
C LEU A 108 -20.22 6.24 5.88
N ALA A 109 -21.54 6.11 5.75
CA ALA A 109 -22.47 6.03 6.87
C ALA A 109 -22.23 4.76 7.72
N LEU A 110 -21.90 3.62 7.10
CA LEU A 110 -21.44 2.43 7.83
C LEU A 110 -20.15 2.71 8.62
N VAL A 111 -19.14 3.35 8.00
CA VAL A 111 -17.89 3.70 8.68
C VAL A 111 -18.14 4.65 9.86
N GLN A 112 -19.05 5.62 9.71
CA GLN A 112 -19.46 6.53 10.78
C GLN A 112 -20.17 5.77 11.92
N LEU A 113 -21.12 4.87 11.61
CA LEU A 113 -21.77 4.01 12.59
C LEU A 113 -20.75 3.18 13.39
N GLY A 114 -19.77 2.59 12.69
CA GLY A 114 -18.64 1.87 13.29
C GLY A 114 -17.65 2.74 14.06
N ALA A 115 -17.68 4.07 13.91
CA ALA A 115 -16.87 5.01 14.70
C ALA A 115 -17.64 5.58 15.90
N SER A 116 -18.97 5.65 15.84
CA SER A 116 -19.84 6.08 16.94
C SER A 116 -20.28 4.94 17.88
N SER A 117 -20.03 3.69 17.53
CA SER A 117 -20.42 2.52 18.32
C SER A 117 -19.66 2.44 19.64
N ALA A 118 -20.37 2.57 20.76
CA ALA A 118 -19.82 2.32 22.09
C ALA A 118 -19.58 0.82 22.39
N ARG A 119 -20.01 -0.09 21.50
CA ARG A 119 -19.93 -1.55 21.67
C ARG A 119 -18.96 -2.23 20.70
N CYS A 120 -18.50 -1.53 19.67
CA CYS A 120 -17.55 -2.04 18.67
C CYS A 120 -16.24 -1.27 18.74
N ALA A 121 -15.25 -1.84 19.44
CA ALA A 121 -13.92 -1.25 19.49
C ALA A 121 -13.25 -1.26 18.11
N ASP A 122 -12.35 -0.31 17.88
CA ASP A 122 -11.65 -0.10 16.60
C ASP A 122 -10.58 -1.16 16.28
N GLY A 123 -10.46 -2.19 17.11
CA GLY A 123 -9.42 -3.21 17.03
C GLY A 123 -8.10 -2.80 17.69
N SER A 124 -7.92 -1.53 18.08
CA SER A 124 -6.73 -1.07 18.80
C SER A 124 -6.79 -1.45 20.29
N ALA A 125 -7.98 -1.42 20.89
CA ALA A 125 -8.24 -2.01 22.20
C ALA A 125 -8.28 -3.55 22.10
N PRO A 126 -7.91 -4.29 23.17
CA PRO A 126 -8.12 -5.74 23.24
C PRO A 126 -9.60 -6.09 23.03
N PRO A 127 -9.92 -7.26 22.46
CA PRO A 127 -11.29 -7.65 22.18
C PRO A 127 -12.11 -7.73 23.49
N PRO A 128 -13.42 -7.42 23.46
CA PRO A 128 -14.27 -7.46 24.65
C PRO A 128 -14.21 -8.81 25.39
N ALA A 129 -14.42 -8.81 26.70
CA ALA A 129 -14.43 -10.02 27.49
C ALA A 129 -15.48 -11.03 26.95
N GLY A 130 -15.05 -12.27 26.73
CA GLY A 130 -15.87 -13.32 26.09
C GLY A 130 -15.98 -13.23 24.56
N ALA A 131 -15.35 -12.27 23.89
CA ALA A 131 -15.44 -12.14 22.44
C ALA A 131 -14.54 -13.15 21.70
N GLU A 132 -15.16 -14.00 20.87
CA GLU A 132 -14.46 -14.97 20.04
C GLU A 132 -14.10 -14.38 18.67
N ARG A 133 -13.05 -14.93 18.04
CA ARG A 133 -12.63 -14.50 16.70
C ARG A 133 -13.53 -15.07 15.62
N VAL A 134 -14.24 -14.20 14.91
CA VAL A 134 -15.08 -14.57 13.76
C VAL A 134 -14.17 -15.08 12.63
N ARG A 135 -14.41 -16.32 12.19
CA ARG A 135 -13.67 -16.94 11.08
C ARG A 135 -14.30 -16.54 9.74
N GLY A 136 -13.50 -16.45 8.68
CA GLY A 136 -13.99 -16.11 7.34
C GLY A 136 -14.26 -14.62 7.09
N CYS A 137 -13.95 -13.72 8.03
CA CYS A 137 -13.88 -12.29 7.78
C CYS A 137 -12.54 -11.92 7.12
N ALA A 138 -12.55 -10.97 6.17
CA ALA A 138 -11.33 -10.37 5.62
C ALA A 138 -10.59 -9.46 6.61
N SER A 139 -11.33 -8.92 7.59
CA SER A 139 -10.82 -8.24 8.79
C SER A 139 -10.55 -9.23 9.92
N VAL A 140 -9.63 -8.87 10.82
CA VAL A 140 -9.62 -9.44 12.17
C VAL A 140 -10.84 -8.89 12.91
N THR A 141 -11.84 -9.74 13.14
CA THR A 141 -13.11 -9.37 13.80
C THR A 141 -13.36 -10.30 14.98
N TYR A 142 -13.80 -9.72 16.09
CA TYR A 142 -14.25 -10.44 17.28
C TYR A 142 -15.69 -10.06 17.64
N VAL A 143 -16.47 -11.03 18.12
CA VAL A 143 -17.83 -10.80 18.65
C VAL A 143 -18.06 -11.61 19.93
N SER A 144 -18.71 -10.98 20.90
CA SER A 144 -19.29 -11.60 22.09
C SER A 144 -20.80 -11.37 22.04
N ALA A 145 -21.59 -12.42 22.25
CA ALA A 145 -23.03 -12.35 22.37
C ALA A 145 -23.50 -13.30 23.48
N THR A 146 -23.73 -12.77 24.68
CA THR A 146 -24.30 -13.52 25.81
C THR A 146 -25.80 -13.20 25.95
N VAL A 147 -26.49 -13.87 26.89
CA VAL A 147 -27.90 -13.63 27.19
C VAL A 147 -28.06 -13.34 28.69
N ASP A 148 -28.86 -12.34 29.05
CA ASP A 148 -29.14 -12.00 30.44
C ASP A 148 -30.29 -12.82 31.05
N GLU A 149 -30.52 -12.69 32.36
CA GLU A 149 -31.58 -13.38 33.11
C GLU A 149 -33.00 -13.13 32.57
N GLN A 150 -33.18 -12.13 31.70
CA GLN A 150 -34.46 -11.75 31.09
C GLN A 150 -34.57 -12.23 29.63
N GLY A 151 -33.61 -13.02 29.15
CA GLY A 151 -33.59 -13.56 27.79
C GLY A 151 -33.19 -12.55 26.71
N ARG A 152 -32.58 -11.42 27.08
CA ARG A 152 -32.11 -10.39 26.14
C ARG A 152 -30.63 -10.59 25.82
N ALA A 153 -30.23 -10.37 24.58
CA ALA A 153 -28.85 -10.56 24.17
C ALA A 153 -27.97 -9.35 24.48
N GLN A 154 -26.79 -9.61 25.04
CA GLN A 154 -25.79 -8.63 25.40
C GLN A 154 -24.61 -8.75 24.43
N LEU A 155 -24.65 -7.98 23.34
CA LEU A 155 -23.62 -8.01 22.29
C LEU A 155 -22.52 -6.95 22.50
N ALA A 156 -21.29 -7.31 22.14
CA ALA A 156 -20.13 -6.43 21.99
C ALA A 156 -19.15 -7.00 20.92
N GLY A 157 -18.23 -6.20 20.40
CA GLY A 157 -17.21 -6.71 19.48
C GLY A 157 -16.04 -5.78 19.19
N SER A 158 -15.19 -6.16 18.23
CA SER A 158 -14.13 -5.31 17.67
C SER A 158 -13.79 -5.69 16.23
N SER A 159 -13.27 -4.75 15.43
CA SER A 159 -12.79 -5.06 14.06
C SER A 159 -11.68 -4.11 13.58
N ASP A 160 -10.60 -4.67 13.02
CA ASP A 160 -9.41 -3.94 12.52
C ASP A 160 -9.67 -3.07 11.27
N ALA A 161 -10.74 -3.32 10.52
CA ALA A 161 -11.10 -2.56 9.32
C ALA A 161 -12.39 -1.75 9.53
N ALA A 162 -12.34 -0.45 9.27
CA ALA A 162 -13.41 0.50 9.59
C ALA A 162 -14.78 0.13 8.97
N LEU A 163 -14.81 -0.35 7.72
CA LEU A 163 -16.06 -0.77 7.07
C LEU A 163 -16.63 -2.07 7.67
N SER A 164 -15.77 -3.02 8.05
CA SER A 164 -16.21 -4.21 8.80
C SER A 164 -16.63 -3.88 10.22
N ARG A 165 -16.06 -2.85 10.85
CA ARG A 165 -16.55 -2.32 12.13
C ARG A 165 -17.92 -1.66 11.99
N GLY A 166 -18.21 -1.00 10.86
CA GLY A 166 -19.55 -0.53 10.53
C GLY A 166 -20.57 -1.65 10.41
N LEU A 167 -20.22 -2.72 9.69
CA LEU A 167 -21.07 -3.92 9.57
C LEU A 167 -21.25 -4.65 10.91
N LEU A 168 -20.19 -4.71 11.73
CA LEU A 168 -20.25 -5.25 13.08
C LEU A 168 -21.14 -4.40 13.98
N ALA A 169 -21.04 -3.06 13.93
CA ALA A 169 -21.88 -2.15 14.72
C ALA A 169 -23.36 -2.23 14.34
N LEU A 170 -23.68 -2.38 13.04
CA LEU A 170 -25.06 -2.61 12.59
C LEU A 170 -25.68 -3.86 13.23
N VAL A 171 -24.89 -4.92 13.44
CA VAL A 171 -25.33 -6.14 14.15
C VAL A 171 -25.31 -5.92 15.67
N VAL A 172 -24.19 -5.48 16.24
CA VAL A 172 -23.99 -5.39 17.69
C VAL A 172 -24.90 -4.35 18.34
N ASP A 173 -24.93 -3.10 17.86
CA ASP A 173 -25.84 -2.08 18.40
C ASP A 173 -27.29 -2.28 17.94
N GLY A 174 -27.51 -2.96 16.81
CA GLY A 174 -28.86 -3.27 16.31
C GLY A 174 -29.57 -4.38 17.09
N LEU A 175 -28.83 -5.35 17.62
CA LEU A 175 -29.37 -6.53 18.31
C LEU A 175 -29.22 -6.49 19.83
N HIS A 176 -28.31 -5.67 20.38
CA HIS A 176 -28.11 -5.57 21.82
C HIS A 176 -29.40 -5.12 22.55
N GLY A 177 -29.83 -5.91 23.53
CA GLY A 177 -31.09 -5.72 24.26
C GLY A 177 -32.33 -6.35 23.63
N ALA A 178 -32.24 -6.92 22.41
CA ALA A 178 -33.32 -7.68 21.79
C ALA A 178 -33.43 -9.10 22.38
N SER A 179 -34.60 -9.74 22.28
CA SER A 179 -34.76 -11.11 22.79
C SER A 179 -33.96 -12.11 21.96
N ALA A 180 -33.38 -13.12 22.60
CA ALA A 180 -32.65 -14.18 21.91
C ALA A 180 -33.51 -14.84 20.80
N SER A 181 -34.81 -15.07 21.07
CA SER A 181 -35.78 -15.58 20.09
C SER A 181 -35.96 -14.69 18.85
N SER A 182 -35.85 -13.36 18.98
CA SER A 182 -35.92 -12.44 17.84
C SER A 182 -34.64 -12.47 16.99
N ILE A 183 -33.49 -12.72 17.61
CA ILE A 183 -32.18 -12.76 16.96
C ILE A 183 -31.97 -14.07 16.19
N LEU A 184 -32.34 -15.21 16.78
CA LEU A 184 -32.21 -16.52 16.13
C LEU A 184 -33.16 -16.69 14.91
N ALA A 185 -34.15 -15.81 14.76
CA ALA A 185 -34.99 -15.71 13.56
C ALA A 185 -34.38 -14.85 12.43
N LEU A 186 -33.23 -14.19 12.65
CA LEU A 186 -32.61 -13.31 11.67
C LEU A 186 -31.70 -14.05 10.70
N THR A 187 -31.61 -13.52 9.48
CA THR A 187 -30.58 -13.91 8.51
C THR A 187 -29.74 -12.71 8.12
N SER A 188 -28.49 -12.95 7.72
CA SER A 188 -27.62 -11.92 7.14
C SER A 188 -28.24 -11.27 5.90
N ALA A 189 -29.01 -12.03 5.10
CA ALA A 189 -29.76 -11.52 3.96
C ALA A 189 -30.85 -10.53 4.36
N SER A 190 -31.61 -10.81 5.43
CA SER A 190 -32.60 -9.89 5.99
C SER A 190 -31.96 -8.55 6.39
N ILE A 191 -30.77 -8.59 7.03
CA ILE A 191 -30.03 -7.40 7.43
C ILE A 191 -29.55 -6.60 6.21
N ARG A 192 -28.97 -7.26 5.18
CA ARG A 192 -28.57 -6.58 3.93
C ARG A 192 -29.73 -5.90 3.23
N GLN A 193 -30.85 -6.61 3.09
CA GLN A 193 -32.06 -6.10 2.45
C GLN A 193 -32.66 -4.92 3.23
N LEU A 194 -32.61 -4.95 4.56
CA LEU A 194 -33.12 -3.89 5.43
C LEU A 194 -32.26 -2.61 5.34
N ALA A 195 -30.93 -2.75 5.33
CA ALA A 195 -29.99 -1.63 5.25
C ALA A 195 -29.54 -1.24 3.82
N ALA A 196 -30.12 -1.86 2.78
CA ALA A 196 -29.81 -1.64 1.37
C ALA A 196 -28.31 -1.79 1.02
N LEU A 197 -27.65 -2.81 1.60
CA LEU A 197 -26.19 -2.95 1.57
C LEU A 197 -25.61 -3.47 0.25
N ASP A 198 -26.42 -4.11 -0.60
CA ASP A 198 -25.94 -4.66 -1.86
C ASP A 198 -25.43 -3.52 -2.77
N GLY A 199 -24.27 -3.73 -3.42
CA GLY A 199 -23.55 -2.68 -4.15
C GLY A 199 -22.88 -1.59 -3.28
N SER A 200 -23.09 -1.60 -1.95
CA SER A 200 -22.49 -0.66 -0.99
C SER A 200 -21.35 -1.27 -0.16
N VAL A 201 -21.20 -2.59 -0.19
CA VAL A 201 -20.09 -3.35 0.42
C VAL A 201 -19.69 -4.50 -0.50
N THR A 202 -18.40 -4.89 -0.49
CA THR A 202 -17.89 -5.95 -1.38
C THR A 202 -18.40 -7.34 -0.99
N PRO A 203 -18.42 -8.34 -1.91
CA PRO A 203 -18.86 -9.70 -1.59
C PRO A 203 -18.10 -10.34 -0.41
N SER A 204 -16.82 -10.02 -0.23
CA SER A 204 -16.04 -10.49 0.92
C SER A 204 -16.50 -9.87 2.25
N ARG A 205 -16.91 -8.59 2.24
CA ARG A 205 -17.51 -7.91 3.41
C ARG A 205 -18.95 -8.41 3.66
N ILE A 206 -19.70 -8.82 2.63
CA ILE A 206 -20.99 -9.53 2.75
C ILE A 206 -20.81 -10.89 3.44
N ASN A 207 -19.83 -11.69 3.03
CA ASN A 207 -19.47 -12.94 3.70
C ASN A 207 -19.00 -12.68 5.14
N GLY A 208 -18.31 -11.56 5.38
CA GLY A 208 -17.96 -11.10 6.72
C GLY A 208 -19.18 -10.85 7.61
N LEU A 209 -20.19 -10.14 7.12
CA LEU A 209 -21.47 -9.92 7.82
C LEU A 209 -22.19 -11.25 8.12
N ASP A 210 -22.20 -12.18 7.17
CA ASP A 210 -22.81 -13.50 7.35
C ASP A 210 -22.13 -14.32 8.46
N ASN A 211 -20.79 -14.32 8.49
CA ASN A 211 -20.03 -14.97 9.56
C ASN A 211 -20.21 -14.28 10.93
N ILE A 212 -20.32 -12.94 10.98
CA ILE A 212 -20.62 -12.20 12.22
C ILE A 212 -21.98 -12.61 12.78
N VAL A 213 -23.04 -12.62 11.96
CA VAL A 213 -24.39 -13.01 12.39
C VAL A 213 -24.41 -14.46 12.87
N LYS A 214 -23.80 -15.39 12.13
CA LYS A 214 -23.69 -16.81 12.54
C LYS A 214 -22.95 -16.99 13.86
N SER A 215 -21.86 -16.27 14.07
CA SER A 215 -21.09 -16.33 15.32
C SER A 215 -21.89 -15.80 16.51
N ALA A 216 -22.63 -14.69 16.34
CA ALA A 216 -23.49 -14.14 17.38
C ALA A 216 -24.67 -15.09 17.73
N CYS A 217 -25.32 -15.68 16.72
CA CYS A 217 -26.39 -16.65 16.95
C CYS A 217 -25.89 -17.91 17.68
N ALA A 218 -24.75 -18.48 17.27
CA ALA A 218 -24.18 -19.67 17.92
C ALA A 218 -23.80 -19.43 19.39
N GLN A 219 -23.28 -18.24 19.73
CA GLN A 219 -22.99 -17.86 21.12
C GLN A 219 -24.27 -17.67 21.95
N ILE A 220 -25.33 -17.12 21.35
CA ILE A 220 -26.66 -17.01 21.98
C ILE A 220 -27.29 -18.39 22.20
N GLU A 221 -27.19 -19.31 21.24
CA GLU A 221 -27.64 -20.70 21.39
C GLU A 221 -26.91 -21.43 22.53
N ALA A 222 -25.58 -21.26 22.61
CA ALA A 222 -24.78 -21.81 23.71
C ALA A 222 -25.18 -21.22 25.08
N ALA A 223 -25.36 -19.89 25.17
CA ALA A 223 -25.78 -19.22 26.40
C ALA A 223 -27.19 -19.63 26.87
N LEU A 224 -28.11 -19.95 25.94
CA LEU A 224 -29.42 -20.51 26.26
C LEU A 224 -29.36 -21.98 26.69
N ALA A 225 -28.41 -22.76 26.17
CA ALA A 225 -28.25 -24.18 26.48
C ALA A 225 -27.65 -24.43 27.88
N ASP A 226 -26.78 -23.53 28.35
CA ASP A 226 -26.09 -23.62 29.66
C ASP A 226 -26.92 -23.02 30.82
N ALA A 227 -28.13 -22.52 30.53
CA ALA A 227 -29.01 -21.92 31.55
C ALA A 227 -29.51 -22.97 32.57
N PRO A 228 -29.42 -22.70 33.89
CA PRO A 228 -29.76 -23.67 34.93
C PRO A 228 -31.27 -23.98 34.92
N ARG A 229 -31.62 -25.26 34.70
CA ARG A 229 -33.01 -25.71 34.75
C ARG A 229 -33.60 -25.52 36.16
N PRO A 230 -34.85 -25.04 36.30
CA PRO A 230 -35.49 -24.93 37.60
C PRO A 230 -35.67 -26.32 38.25
N PRO A 231 -35.43 -26.45 39.56
CA PRO A 231 -35.63 -27.72 40.27
C PRO A 231 -37.12 -28.10 40.33
N PRO A 232 -37.45 -29.41 40.41
CA PRO A 232 -38.83 -29.86 40.57
C PRO A 232 -39.43 -29.34 41.90
N PRO A 233 -40.74 -29.05 41.95
CA PRO A 233 -41.37 -28.43 43.11
C PRO A 233 -41.36 -29.38 44.33
N PRO A 234 -40.92 -28.92 45.51
CA PRO A 234 -40.87 -29.75 46.72
C PRO A 234 -42.27 -29.97 47.33
N PRO A 235 -42.49 -31.09 48.05
CA PRO A 235 -43.76 -31.35 48.72
C PRO A 235 -43.99 -30.37 49.90
N ALA A 236 -45.20 -29.82 50.00
CA ALA A 236 -45.51 -28.80 50.99
C ALA A 236 -45.76 -29.38 52.40
N ARG A 237 -45.09 -28.82 53.43
CA ARG A 237 -45.62 -28.80 54.82
C ARG A 237 -44.92 -27.84 55.81
N THR A 238 -45.75 -27.02 56.47
CA THR A 238 -45.59 -26.48 57.84
C THR A 238 -44.47 -25.46 58.15
N ARG A 239 -44.65 -24.74 59.28
CA ARG A 239 -44.03 -23.43 59.59
C ARG A 239 -43.86 -23.27 61.11
N ALA A 240 -42.66 -22.87 61.58
CA ALA A 240 -42.34 -22.52 62.98
C ALA A 240 -41.20 -21.45 63.05
N PRO A 241 -40.97 -20.71 64.16
CA PRO A 241 -40.52 -19.31 64.03
C PRO A 241 -39.31 -18.80 64.86
N ARG A 242 -38.61 -17.80 64.27
CA ARG A 242 -38.01 -16.55 64.82
C ARG A 242 -37.11 -16.52 66.10
N ALA A 243 -35.90 -15.95 65.92
CA ALA A 243 -35.21 -14.94 66.76
C ALA A 243 -34.41 -14.01 65.79
N ARG A 244 -34.20 -12.68 65.91
CA ARG A 244 -33.91 -11.67 66.97
C ARG A 244 -32.39 -11.42 67.22
N GLY A 245 -32.01 -10.14 67.38
CA GLY A 245 -30.62 -9.60 67.38
C GLY A 245 -30.32 -8.85 66.05
N ASP A 246 -30.19 -7.52 65.92
CA ASP A 246 -29.48 -6.44 66.66
C ASP A 246 -27.97 -6.34 66.29
N ALA A 247 -27.28 -5.18 66.19
CA ALA A 247 -27.63 -3.77 65.90
C ALA A 247 -26.33 -2.93 65.75
N ALA A 248 -26.39 -1.71 65.17
CA ALA A 248 -25.38 -0.62 65.26
C ALA A 248 -23.99 -0.86 64.57
N VAL A 249 -23.15 0.13 64.23
CA VAL A 249 -23.25 1.62 64.08
C VAL A 249 -22.17 2.11 63.07
N ALA A 250 -22.25 3.35 62.59
CA ALA A 250 -21.31 3.95 61.62
C ALA A 250 -20.32 4.95 62.26
N ASP A 251 -19.28 5.37 61.53
CA ASP A 251 -18.94 6.80 61.35
C ASP A 251 -18.07 7.04 60.07
N ALA A 252 -17.73 8.29 59.74
CA ALA A 252 -17.19 8.73 58.45
C ALA A 252 -16.12 9.86 58.52
N SER A 253 -15.74 10.41 57.34
CA SER A 253 -14.93 11.64 57.12
C SER A 253 -13.41 11.55 57.42
N VAL A 254 -12.49 12.44 56.99
CA VAL A 254 -12.49 13.78 56.32
C VAL A 254 -11.39 13.81 55.22
N ALA A 255 -11.44 14.77 54.27
CA ALA A 255 -10.32 15.13 53.38
C ALA A 255 -10.12 16.66 53.28
N PRO A 256 -8.90 17.17 52.98
CA PRO A 256 -8.72 18.52 52.43
C PRO A 256 -7.75 18.65 51.22
N SER A 257 -7.74 19.83 50.60
CA SER A 257 -6.92 20.30 49.46
C SER A 257 -5.70 21.15 49.93
N GLY A 258 -4.77 21.68 49.12
CA GLY A 258 -4.49 21.69 47.66
C GLY A 258 -3.56 22.88 47.29
N ARG A 259 -3.26 23.13 45.98
CA ARG A 259 -2.42 24.25 45.40
C ARG A 259 -0.90 24.12 45.63
N SER A 260 0.05 24.80 44.93
CA SER A 260 0.27 25.29 43.51
C SER A 260 1.60 26.13 43.51
N ALA A 261 2.30 26.54 42.44
CA ALA A 261 2.30 26.38 40.97
C ALA A 261 3.64 26.90 40.36
N LEU A 262 3.94 26.60 39.06
CA LEU A 262 4.94 27.26 38.16
C LEU A 262 6.44 27.07 38.53
N ASP A 263 7.44 27.15 37.63
CA ASP A 263 7.54 27.25 36.15
C ASP A 263 8.86 26.50 35.72
N GLU A 264 9.55 26.58 34.57
CA GLU A 264 9.52 27.41 33.33
C GLU A 264 9.53 26.50 32.06
N ALA A 265 10.02 26.98 30.89
CA ALA A 265 9.97 26.30 29.59
C ALA A 265 11.31 26.25 28.81
N THR A 266 11.39 25.36 27.81
CA THR A 266 12.37 25.45 26.71
C THR A 266 11.73 24.96 25.41
N VAL A 267 11.84 25.74 24.33
CA VAL A 267 11.10 25.50 23.09
C VAL A 267 11.86 24.53 22.17
N ALA A 268 11.36 23.30 22.06
CA ALA A 268 11.68 22.38 20.98
C ALA A 268 10.55 22.37 19.94
N LEU A 269 10.88 22.22 18.65
CA LEU A 269 9.88 22.02 17.60
C LEU A 269 9.13 20.69 17.86
N PRO A 270 7.80 20.66 17.75
CA PRO A 270 7.03 19.47 18.09
C PRO A 270 7.33 18.33 17.12
N ALA A 271 7.66 17.16 17.68
CA ALA A 271 7.54 15.92 16.93
C ALA A 271 6.08 15.72 16.48
N PRO A 272 5.81 15.09 15.32
CA PRO A 272 4.45 14.74 14.94
C PRO A 272 3.80 13.89 16.05
N PRO A 273 2.48 14.05 16.30
CA PRO A 273 1.82 13.45 17.45
C PRO A 273 2.00 11.93 17.43
N ALA A 274 2.51 11.40 18.53
CA ALA A 274 2.75 9.97 18.69
C ALA A 274 1.42 9.21 18.79
N LEU A 275 0.86 8.83 17.64
CA LEU A 275 -0.20 7.84 17.54
C LEU A 275 0.35 6.51 18.09
N ARG A 276 0.17 6.28 19.39
CA ARG A 276 0.34 4.97 20.06
C ARG A 276 -0.69 4.01 19.48
N ASN A 277 -0.36 3.42 18.32
CA ASN A 277 -1.18 2.45 17.64
C ASN A 277 -1.29 1.20 18.54
N ALA A 278 -2.40 1.01 19.26
CA ALA A 278 -2.49 0.05 20.36
C ALA A 278 -2.47 -1.44 19.92
N TYR A 279 -2.46 -1.70 18.61
CA TYR A 279 -2.04 -2.97 18.02
C TYR A 279 -0.60 -3.38 18.44
N TRP A 280 0.26 -2.42 18.79
CA TRP A 280 1.53 -2.69 19.45
C TRP A 280 1.29 -2.96 20.93
N THR A 281 1.21 -4.24 21.31
CA THR A 281 1.20 -4.63 22.72
C THR A 281 2.43 -4.09 23.45
N ASP A 282 2.18 -3.31 24.50
CA ASP A 282 3.19 -2.85 25.45
C ASP A 282 3.89 -4.10 26.01
N PRO A 283 5.24 -4.24 25.93
CA PRO A 283 5.95 -5.52 26.14
C PRO A 283 6.03 -6.00 27.61
N GLY A 284 5.01 -5.73 28.43
CA GLY A 284 4.73 -6.45 29.68
C GLY A 284 4.25 -7.89 29.45
N ALA A 285 3.80 -8.23 28.23
CA ALA A 285 3.70 -9.62 27.79
C ALA A 285 5.12 -10.21 27.66
N ALA A 286 5.53 -10.97 28.67
CA ALA A 286 6.91 -11.37 28.93
C ALA A 286 7.71 -11.76 27.67
N SER A 287 8.72 -10.96 27.34
CA SER A 287 9.76 -11.37 26.39
C SER A 287 10.38 -12.67 26.89
N SER A 288 10.35 -13.73 26.07
CA SER A 288 11.08 -14.93 26.44
C SER A 288 12.59 -14.64 26.32
N ALA A 289 13.42 -15.23 27.16
CA ALA A 289 14.88 -15.06 27.07
C ALA A 289 15.42 -15.45 25.68
N ARG A 290 14.72 -16.36 24.99
CA ARG A 290 15.04 -16.84 23.63
C ARG A 290 14.87 -15.77 22.55
N ASP A 291 13.93 -14.83 22.70
CA ASP A 291 13.66 -13.83 21.66
C ASP A 291 14.91 -12.96 21.43
N SER A 292 15.58 -12.56 22.52
CA SER A 292 16.79 -11.72 22.51
C SER A 292 18.03 -12.36 21.88
N GLU A 293 18.11 -13.70 21.88
CA GLU A 293 19.16 -14.50 21.23
C GLU A 293 18.80 -14.85 19.77
N SER A 294 17.52 -14.75 19.41
CA SER A 294 17.00 -15.18 18.11
C SER A 294 17.04 -14.10 17.03
N VAL A 295 16.90 -14.52 15.78
CA VAL A 295 16.81 -13.64 14.60
C VAL A 295 15.35 -13.55 14.12
N ALA A 296 14.86 -12.33 13.89
CA ALA A 296 13.58 -12.09 13.24
C ALA A 296 13.76 -12.11 11.71
N MET A 297 13.24 -13.12 11.02
CA MET A 297 13.41 -13.28 9.58
C MET A 297 12.20 -12.78 8.79
N LEU A 298 12.40 -11.74 7.98
CA LEU A 298 11.37 -11.20 7.09
C LEU A 298 11.17 -12.08 5.85
N LEU A 299 10.06 -12.82 5.81
CA LEU A 299 9.61 -13.59 4.66
C LEU A 299 8.67 -12.79 3.75
N SER A 300 8.73 -13.09 2.45
CA SER A 300 7.86 -12.48 1.43
C SER A 300 7.21 -13.51 0.50
N GLY A 301 7.18 -14.79 0.89
CA GLY A 301 6.79 -15.91 0.03
C GLY A 301 7.70 -16.16 -1.17
N GLY A 302 8.79 -15.38 -1.32
CA GLY A 302 9.74 -15.48 -2.44
C GLY A 302 10.95 -16.33 -2.09
N VAL A 303 11.50 -17.03 -3.10
CA VAL A 303 12.62 -17.99 -2.96
C VAL A 303 13.81 -17.42 -2.18
N ASP A 304 14.12 -16.15 -2.39
CA ASP A 304 15.28 -15.48 -1.79
C ASP A 304 15.13 -15.36 -0.27
N SER A 305 13.91 -15.07 0.20
CA SER A 305 13.58 -15.09 1.63
C SER A 305 13.54 -16.51 2.19
N SER A 306 13.08 -17.50 1.43
CA SER A 306 13.04 -18.90 1.87
C SER A 306 14.44 -19.49 2.05
N VAL A 307 15.36 -19.20 1.13
CA VAL A 307 16.77 -19.65 1.23
C VAL A 307 17.50 -18.88 2.33
N ALA A 308 17.27 -17.57 2.47
CA ALA A 308 17.84 -16.80 3.58
C ALA A 308 17.40 -17.34 4.95
N LEU A 309 16.14 -17.79 5.10
CA LEU A 309 15.67 -18.47 6.30
C LEU A 309 16.38 -19.82 6.51
N GLN A 310 16.42 -20.65 5.47
CA GLN A 310 17.07 -21.96 5.53
C GLN A 310 18.55 -21.88 5.94
N LEU A 311 19.30 -20.89 5.43
CA LEU A 311 20.71 -20.69 5.79
C LEU A 311 20.90 -20.37 7.27
N LEU A 312 19.99 -19.59 7.88
CA LEU A 312 20.02 -19.30 9.32
C LEU A 312 19.72 -20.56 10.16
N VAL A 313 18.74 -21.37 9.74
CA VAL A 313 18.40 -22.65 10.39
C VAL A 313 19.56 -23.64 10.28
N GLN A 314 20.24 -23.71 9.12
CA GLN A 314 21.44 -24.53 8.91
C GLN A 314 22.65 -24.07 9.74
N GLN A 315 22.71 -22.79 10.12
CA GLN A 315 23.71 -22.25 11.05
C GLN A 315 23.38 -22.53 12.53
N GLY A 316 22.27 -23.20 12.84
CA GLY A 316 21.82 -23.46 14.21
C GLY A 316 21.31 -22.23 14.95
N VAL A 317 21.07 -21.12 14.23
CA VAL A 317 20.57 -19.87 14.81
C VAL A 317 19.09 -20.03 15.16
N PRO A 318 18.61 -19.64 16.35
CA PRO A 318 17.18 -19.57 16.63
C PRO A 318 16.51 -18.52 15.75
N VAL A 319 15.45 -18.87 15.04
CA VAL A 319 14.74 -17.94 14.12
C VAL A 319 13.24 -17.92 14.39
N ARG A 320 12.64 -16.74 14.30
CA ARG A 320 11.19 -16.52 14.18
C ARG A 320 10.92 -15.80 12.87
N ALA A 321 10.02 -16.35 12.05
CA ALA A 321 9.68 -15.80 10.76
C ALA A 321 8.50 -14.81 10.86
N PHE A 322 8.58 -13.72 10.10
CA PHE A 322 7.55 -12.68 10.05
C PHE A 322 7.18 -12.36 8.61
N TYR A 323 5.88 -12.32 8.32
CA TYR A 323 5.31 -11.88 7.06
C TYR A 323 4.64 -10.51 7.25
N LEU A 324 5.02 -9.51 6.44
CA LEU A 324 4.47 -8.15 6.56
C LEU A 324 3.27 -7.96 5.62
N ARG A 325 2.06 -7.91 6.18
CA ARG A 325 0.82 -7.63 5.44
C ARG A 325 0.76 -6.13 5.11
N VAL A 326 1.18 -5.77 3.89
CA VAL A 326 1.14 -4.40 3.34
C VAL A 326 -0.08 -4.12 2.43
N TRP A 327 -0.82 -5.16 2.01
CA TRP A 327 -1.84 -5.05 0.97
C TRP A 327 -3.03 -4.14 1.37
N LEU A 328 -3.34 -3.16 0.52
CA LEU A 328 -4.37 -2.14 0.77
C LEU A 328 -5.75 -2.62 0.28
N ALA A 329 -6.26 -3.64 0.97
CA ALA A 329 -7.47 -4.35 0.59
C ALA A 329 -8.71 -3.45 0.41
N ASP A 330 -8.88 -2.41 1.23
CA ASP A 330 -10.08 -1.56 1.18
C ASP A 330 -10.00 -0.41 0.15
N GLU A 331 -8.86 -0.19 -0.51
CA GLU A 331 -8.70 0.84 -1.56
C GLU A 331 -8.51 0.27 -2.97
N LEU A 332 -7.88 -0.90 -3.10
CA LEU A 332 -7.52 -1.49 -4.40
C LEU A 332 -8.24 -2.82 -4.72
N ALA A 333 -9.23 -3.23 -3.91
CA ALA A 333 -10.00 -4.47 -4.13
C ALA A 333 -10.65 -4.56 -5.52
N ASP A 334 -11.19 -3.45 -6.03
CA ASP A 334 -11.87 -3.41 -7.32
C ASP A 334 -10.90 -3.44 -8.52
N LEU A 335 -9.59 -3.45 -8.27
CA LEU A 335 -8.53 -3.31 -9.28
C LEU A 335 -7.56 -4.51 -9.35
N SER A 336 -7.50 -5.39 -8.35
CA SER A 336 -6.63 -6.58 -8.39
C SER A 336 -7.08 -7.68 -7.43
N ASP A 337 -6.94 -8.93 -7.89
CA ASP A 337 -6.91 -10.11 -7.02
C ASP A 337 -5.93 -9.91 -5.84
N CYS A 338 -6.29 -10.45 -4.68
CA CYS A 338 -5.52 -10.35 -3.43
C CYS A 338 -4.24 -11.22 -3.49
N PRO A 339 -3.01 -10.66 -3.62
CA PRO A 339 -1.82 -11.48 -3.84
C PRO A 339 -1.32 -12.17 -2.55
N TRP A 340 -1.61 -11.54 -1.40
CA TRP A 340 -1.00 -11.89 -0.12
C TRP A 340 -1.35 -13.29 0.38
N GLU A 341 -2.46 -13.89 -0.07
CA GLU A 341 -2.86 -15.26 0.31
C GLU A 341 -1.93 -16.30 -0.32
N GLU A 342 -1.47 -16.08 -1.56
CA GLU A 342 -0.47 -16.91 -2.22
C GLU A 342 0.89 -16.78 -1.50
N ASP A 343 1.33 -15.55 -1.24
CA ASP A 343 2.57 -15.28 -0.50
C ASP A 343 2.57 -15.91 0.91
N TRP A 344 1.45 -15.80 1.62
CA TRP A 344 1.26 -16.37 2.95
C TRP A 344 1.24 -17.90 2.94
N ALA A 345 0.62 -18.53 1.93
CA ALA A 345 0.67 -19.98 1.76
C ALA A 345 2.11 -20.48 1.52
N TYR A 346 2.91 -19.77 0.71
CA TYR A 346 4.33 -20.08 0.53
C TYR A 346 5.15 -19.83 1.81
N CYS A 347 4.89 -18.75 2.55
CA CYS A 347 5.57 -18.51 3.84
C CYS A 347 5.31 -19.66 4.82
N ARG A 348 4.04 -20.07 4.97
CA ARG A 348 3.65 -21.21 5.81
C ARG A 348 4.37 -22.48 5.39
N ALA A 349 4.23 -22.92 4.14
CA ALA A 349 4.83 -24.17 3.68
C ALA A 349 6.36 -24.23 3.86
N VAL A 350 7.07 -23.10 3.70
CA VAL A 350 8.50 -22.99 3.98
C VAL A 350 8.80 -23.11 5.47
N CYS A 351 8.03 -22.43 6.32
CA CYS A 351 8.20 -22.48 7.78
C CYS A 351 7.82 -23.85 8.37
N ASP A 352 6.75 -24.48 7.86
CA ASP A 352 6.30 -25.81 8.23
C ASP A 352 7.40 -26.86 7.92
N GLN A 353 8.03 -26.78 6.73
CA GLN A 353 9.16 -27.66 6.36
C GLN A 353 10.42 -27.43 7.22
N LEU A 354 10.69 -26.18 7.62
CA LEU A 354 11.88 -25.82 8.39
C LEU A 354 11.67 -25.84 9.92
N ALA A 355 10.47 -26.20 10.39
CA ALA A 355 10.03 -26.15 11.80
C ALA A 355 10.21 -24.76 12.46
N VAL A 356 9.99 -23.68 11.71
CA VAL A 356 10.17 -22.28 12.16
C VAL A 356 8.82 -21.65 12.51
N PRO A 357 8.65 -21.02 13.70
CA PRO A 357 7.43 -20.27 14.01
C PRO A 357 7.22 -19.09 13.06
N LEU A 358 6.01 -18.96 12.51
CA LEU A 358 5.63 -17.90 11.55
C LEU A 358 4.52 -17.00 12.10
N GLU A 359 4.69 -15.69 11.95
CA GLU A 359 3.73 -14.66 12.37
C GLU A 359 3.39 -13.70 11.22
N ALA A 360 2.15 -13.24 11.15
CA ALA A 360 1.71 -12.21 10.21
C ALA A 360 1.54 -10.87 10.94
N VAL A 361 2.32 -9.87 10.54
CA VAL A 361 2.28 -8.51 11.11
C VAL A 361 1.57 -7.58 10.12
N SER A 362 0.49 -6.94 10.57
CA SER A 362 -0.17 -5.91 9.76
C SER A 362 0.58 -4.59 9.89
N VAL A 363 0.89 -3.96 8.74
CA VAL A 363 1.53 -2.64 8.65
C VAL A 363 0.85 -1.75 7.62
N GLN A 364 -0.43 -2.03 7.33
CA GLN A 364 -1.19 -1.42 6.23
C GLN A 364 -1.35 0.10 6.39
N ALA A 365 -1.65 0.56 7.61
CA ALA A 365 -1.83 1.98 7.92
C ALA A 365 -0.51 2.75 7.81
N GLU A 366 0.57 2.21 8.36
CA GLU A 366 1.90 2.81 8.26
C GLU A 366 2.45 2.75 6.82
N TYR A 367 2.10 1.74 6.03
CA TYR A 367 2.43 1.68 4.60
C TYR A 367 1.69 2.76 3.81
N TRP A 368 0.40 2.96 4.09
CA TRP A 368 -0.42 4.02 3.50
C TRP A 368 0.15 5.41 3.80
N GLU A 369 0.42 5.70 5.08
CA GLU A 369 1.02 6.96 5.54
C GLU A 369 2.41 7.20 4.91
N ARG A 370 3.31 6.22 5.04
CA ARG A 370 4.76 6.46 4.86
C ARG A 370 5.28 6.15 3.46
N VAL A 371 4.54 5.36 2.67
CA VAL A 371 4.93 4.98 1.30
C VAL A 371 3.92 5.52 0.29
N VAL A 372 2.62 5.20 0.43
CA VAL A 372 1.63 5.53 -0.60
C VAL A 372 1.27 7.02 -0.62
N SER A 373 1.04 7.65 0.53
CA SER A 373 0.75 9.09 0.58
C SER A 373 1.91 9.94 0.04
N TYR A 374 3.15 9.49 0.26
CA TYR A 374 4.35 10.06 -0.35
C TYR A 374 4.40 9.82 -1.88
N LEU A 375 4.16 8.58 -2.32
CA LEU A 375 4.13 8.20 -3.74
C LEU A 375 3.13 9.04 -4.54
N VAL A 376 1.90 9.21 -4.01
CA VAL A 376 0.81 9.97 -4.65
C VAL A 376 1.09 11.48 -4.65
N SER A 377 1.67 12.04 -3.57
CA SER A 377 1.98 13.48 -3.50
C SER A 377 3.18 13.88 -4.38
N GLU A 378 4.23 13.06 -4.44
CA GLU A 378 5.36 13.28 -5.36
C GLU A 378 4.93 13.16 -6.83
N ALA A 379 4.12 12.15 -7.18
CA ALA A 379 3.60 11.99 -8.53
C ALA A 379 2.69 13.16 -8.96
N ARG A 380 1.81 13.62 -8.07
CA ARG A 380 0.99 14.85 -8.26
C ARG A 380 1.87 16.08 -8.49
N ALA A 381 2.99 16.18 -7.79
CA ALA A 381 3.97 17.25 -7.96
C ALA A 381 4.94 17.05 -9.14
N GLY A 382 4.60 16.16 -10.09
CA GLY A 382 5.36 15.94 -11.33
C GLY A 382 6.65 15.13 -11.16
N ARG A 383 6.96 14.61 -9.98
CA ARG A 383 8.18 13.82 -9.72
C ARG A 383 7.95 12.33 -9.93
N THR A 384 9.04 11.57 -10.07
CA THR A 384 9.01 10.10 -10.17
C THR A 384 9.64 9.50 -8.92
N PRO A 385 8.88 9.30 -7.82
CA PRO A 385 9.39 8.73 -6.56
C PRO A 385 9.81 7.26 -6.68
N ASN A 386 10.63 6.77 -5.73
CA ASN A 386 10.98 5.36 -5.61
C ASN A 386 10.33 4.70 -4.37
N PRO A 387 9.23 3.93 -4.53
CA PRO A 387 8.51 3.36 -3.39
C PRO A 387 9.25 2.23 -2.66
N ASP A 388 10.15 1.49 -3.34
CA ASP A 388 10.86 0.36 -2.72
C ASP A 388 11.98 0.82 -1.77
N VAL A 389 12.68 1.92 -2.09
CA VAL A 389 13.60 2.58 -1.14
C VAL A 389 12.85 3.03 0.12
N MET A 390 11.64 3.59 -0.03
CA MET A 390 10.80 3.99 1.10
C MET A 390 10.25 2.79 1.88
N CYS A 391 9.84 1.72 1.20
CA CYS A 391 9.40 0.47 1.83
C CYS A 391 10.49 -0.14 2.73
N ASN A 392 11.74 -0.19 2.24
CA ASN A 392 12.86 -0.70 3.03
C ASN A 392 13.17 0.19 4.23
N SER A 393 13.37 1.48 4.00
CA SER A 393 13.81 2.44 5.04
C SER A 393 12.75 2.80 6.08
N ARG A 394 11.46 2.85 5.69
CA ARG A 394 10.35 3.29 6.55
C ARG A 394 9.52 2.15 7.13
N ILE A 395 9.41 0.99 6.44
CA ILE A 395 8.52 -0.11 6.84
C ILE A 395 9.31 -1.34 7.32
N LYS A 396 10.07 -2.01 6.43
CA LYS A 396 10.79 -3.25 6.78
C LYS A 396 11.82 -3.04 7.89
N PHE A 397 12.58 -1.95 7.79
CA PHE A 397 13.65 -1.61 8.73
C PHE A 397 13.38 -0.29 9.48
N GLY A 398 12.20 0.30 9.27
CA GLY A 398 11.61 1.33 10.15
C GLY A 398 10.60 0.65 11.08
N VAL A 399 9.31 0.83 10.81
CA VAL A 399 8.16 0.33 11.62
C VAL A 399 8.41 -1.05 12.25
N PHE A 400 8.68 -2.08 11.44
CA PHE A 400 8.86 -3.45 11.95
C PHE A 400 10.09 -3.60 12.85
N LEU A 401 11.22 -2.96 12.50
CA LEU A 401 12.42 -2.98 13.33
C LEU A 401 12.15 -2.29 14.66
N ASP A 402 11.48 -1.14 14.65
CA ASP A 402 11.23 -0.34 15.84
C ASP A 402 10.22 -0.97 16.81
N SER A 403 9.18 -1.66 16.33
CA SER A 403 8.14 -2.24 17.20
C SER A 403 8.41 -3.69 17.63
N ILE A 404 8.98 -4.50 16.72
CA ILE A 404 9.24 -5.94 16.92
C ILE A 404 10.74 -6.23 16.87
N GLY A 405 11.44 -5.84 15.79
CA GLY A 405 12.80 -6.28 15.51
C GLY A 405 13.85 -5.90 16.56
N ARG A 406 13.65 -4.81 17.32
CA ARG A 406 14.48 -4.42 18.47
C ARG A 406 14.50 -5.45 19.60
N ARG A 407 13.48 -6.32 19.70
CA ARG A 407 13.39 -7.43 20.68
C ARG A 407 14.32 -8.60 20.33
N PHE A 408 14.84 -8.65 19.10
CA PHE A 408 15.63 -9.74 18.55
C PHE A 408 17.12 -9.40 18.51
N ALA A 409 17.99 -10.42 18.43
CA ALA A 409 19.42 -10.24 18.23
C ALA A 409 19.69 -9.43 16.95
N ALA A 410 19.04 -9.81 15.84
CA ALA A 410 19.06 -9.11 14.56
C ALA A 410 17.76 -9.37 13.76
N VAL A 411 17.51 -8.54 12.75
CA VAL A 411 16.48 -8.73 11.72
C VAL A 411 17.14 -9.20 10.42
N ALA A 412 16.74 -10.36 9.92
CA ALA A 412 17.23 -10.90 8.65
C ALA A 412 16.22 -10.70 7.51
N SER A 413 16.73 -10.69 6.27
CA SER A 413 15.88 -10.66 5.07
C SER A 413 16.62 -11.22 3.85
N GLY A 414 15.85 -11.69 2.86
CA GLY A 414 16.36 -12.20 1.58
C GLY A 414 16.75 -11.10 0.59
N HIS A 415 17.47 -10.06 1.03
CA HIS A 415 18.02 -9.05 0.12
C HIS A 415 19.42 -9.44 -0.37
N TYR A 416 19.71 -9.14 -1.63
CA TYR A 416 21.05 -9.22 -2.22
C TYR A 416 21.85 -7.96 -1.86
N ALA A 417 22.40 -7.93 -0.66
CA ALA A 417 23.41 -6.96 -0.24
C ALA A 417 24.26 -7.59 0.87
N GLN A 418 25.45 -7.05 1.13
CA GLN A 418 26.35 -7.51 2.18
C GLN A 418 26.46 -6.47 3.29
N LEU A 419 26.81 -6.92 4.49
CA LEU A 419 27.08 -6.06 5.65
C LEU A 419 28.47 -6.40 6.17
N ARG A 420 29.30 -5.38 6.42
CA ARG A 420 30.69 -5.54 6.85
C ARG A 420 30.99 -4.67 8.06
N ALA A 421 31.51 -5.30 9.11
CA ALA A 421 32.09 -4.59 10.25
C ALA A 421 33.29 -3.74 9.83
N ALA A 422 33.38 -2.52 10.35
CA ALA A 422 34.49 -1.61 10.13
C ALA A 422 34.71 -0.73 11.38
N PRO A 423 35.96 -0.37 11.73
CA PRO A 423 36.23 0.55 12.82
C PRO A 423 35.71 1.96 12.50
N ARG A 424 35.20 2.65 13.52
CA ARG A 424 34.82 4.07 13.48
C ARG A 424 35.99 4.95 13.92
N ALA A 425 35.99 6.20 13.48
CA ALA A 425 36.96 7.21 13.92
C ALA A 425 36.85 7.56 15.42
N ASP A 426 35.73 7.25 16.07
CA ASP A 426 35.50 7.39 17.52
C ASP A 426 35.90 6.14 18.34
N GLY A 427 36.51 5.13 17.69
CA GLY A 427 36.92 3.88 18.34
C GLY A 427 35.83 2.82 18.48
N GLY A 428 34.58 3.13 18.11
CA GLY A 428 33.50 2.14 18.04
C GLY A 428 33.54 1.26 16.79
N GLU A 429 32.55 0.37 16.66
CA GLU A 429 32.32 -0.43 15.44
C GLU A 429 31.14 0.13 14.63
N ALA A 430 31.28 0.13 13.30
CA ALA A 430 30.26 0.50 12.33
C ALA A 430 29.96 -0.68 11.40
N VAL A 431 28.74 -0.74 10.88
CA VAL A 431 28.32 -1.74 9.89
C VAL A 431 28.12 -1.04 8.55
N GLN A 432 29.06 -1.28 7.64
CA GLN A 432 29.01 -0.79 6.26
C GLN A 432 28.02 -1.60 5.43
N LEU A 433 27.15 -0.93 4.68
CA LEU A 433 26.38 -1.53 3.60
C LEU A 433 27.31 -1.75 2.39
N VAL A 434 27.36 -2.97 1.87
CA VAL A 434 28.25 -3.38 0.78
C VAL A 434 27.43 -4.02 -0.35
N ARG A 435 27.84 -3.82 -1.60
CA ARG A 435 27.20 -4.44 -2.78
C ARG A 435 27.20 -5.98 -2.69
N ALA A 436 26.19 -6.62 -3.29
CA ALA A 436 26.18 -8.07 -3.45
C ALA A 436 27.30 -8.59 -4.34
N VAL A 437 27.61 -9.89 -4.22
CA VAL A 437 28.47 -10.59 -5.20
C VAL A 437 27.82 -10.61 -6.58
N ASP A 438 26.51 -10.88 -6.65
CA ASP A 438 25.72 -10.83 -7.87
C ASP A 438 25.37 -9.38 -8.26
N ARG A 439 26.14 -8.79 -9.18
CA ARG A 439 25.97 -7.40 -9.60
C ARG A 439 24.70 -7.14 -10.41
N HIS A 440 24.08 -8.16 -10.98
CA HIS A 440 22.79 -8.04 -11.67
C HIS A 440 21.60 -8.09 -10.71
N LYS A 441 21.82 -8.54 -9.47
CA LYS A 441 20.79 -8.64 -8.43
C LYS A 441 21.05 -7.74 -7.22
N ASP A 442 22.17 -7.03 -7.17
CA ASP A 442 22.57 -6.11 -6.11
C ASP A 442 21.47 -5.09 -5.76
N GLN A 443 20.95 -5.23 -4.54
CA GLN A 443 19.88 -4.42 -3.96
C GLN A 443 20.41 -3.34 -3.00
N SER A 444 21.74 -3.14 -2.91
CA SER A 444 22.33 -2.04 -2.13
C SER A 444 21.72 -0.67 -2.46
N TYR A 445 21.39 -0.40 -3.73
CA TYR A 445 20.64 0.79 -4.16
C TYR A 445 19.30 0.97 -3.43
N PHE A 446 18.52 -0.11 -3.23
CA PHE A 446 17.24 -0.04 -2.51
C PHE A 446 17.39 0.03 -0.98
N LEU A 447 18.61 -0.18 -0.47
CA LEU A 447 18.96 -0.15 0.95
C LEU A 447 19.80 1.10 1.32
N SER A 448 20.19 1.89 0.32
CA SER A 448 21.11 3.04 0.45
C SER A 448 20.61 4.18 1.34
N GLY A 449 19.30 4.27 1.57
CA GLY A 449 18.70 5.22 2.51
C GLY A 449 18.75 4.79 3.99
N LEU A 450 19.23 3.58 4.31
CA LEU A 450 19.28 3.07 5.68
C LEU A 450 20.35 3.77 6.53
N THR A 451 19.97 4.09 7.77
CA THR A 451 20.85 4.68 8.78
C THR A 451 21.75 3.63 9.45
N GLN A 452 22.86 4.07 10.06
CA GLN A 452 23.77 3.19 10.77
C GLN A 452 23.09 2.37 11.88
N ALA A 453 22.12 2.96 12.58
CA ALA A 453 21.36 2.31 13.65
C ALA A 453 20.42 1.21 13.14
N GLN A 454 19.90 1.35 11.92
CA GLN A 454 19.15 0.29 11.25
C GLN A 454 20.12 -0.82 10.83
N LEU A 455 21.17 -0.47 10.07
CA LEU A 455 22.16 -1.42 9.53
C LEU A 455 22.84 -2.28 10.59
N SER A 456 23.12 -1.73 11.78
CA SER A 456 23.74 -2.49 12.89
C SER A 456 22.87 -3.64 13.43
N LYS A 457 21.56 -3.63 13.14
CA LYS A 457 20.61 -4.69 13.52
C LYS A 457 20.26 -5.63 12.37
N LEU A 458 20.81 -5.48 11.16
CA LEU A 458 20.40 -6.29 9.99
C LEU A 458 21.31 -7.50 9.72
N ARG A 459 20.77 -8.51 9.03
CA ARG A 459 21.52 -9.60 8.37
C ARG A 459 20.96 -9.90 6.98
N PHE A 460 21.82 -10.19 6.01
CA PHE A 460 21.45 -10.53 4.63
C PHE A 460 22.12 -11.86 4.22
N PRO A 461 21.55 -13.03 4.58
CA PRO A 461 22.23 -14.33 4.48
C PRO A 461 22.66 -14.73 3.06
N ILE A 462 22.01 -14.19 2.02
CA ILE A 462 22.29 -14.52 0.61
C ILE A 462 23.18 -13.50 -0.11
N GLY A 463 23.63 -12.42 0.55
CA GLY A 463 24.38 -11.34 -0.09
C GLY A 463 25.69 -11.76 -0.78
N GLY A 464 26.30 -12.84 -0.27
CA GLY A 464 27.50 -13.46 -0.83
C GLY A 464 27.24 -14.50 -1.94
N MET A 465 25.98 -14.75 -2.32
CA MET A 465 25.60 -15.82 -3.25
C MET A 465 25.14 -15.28 -4.61
N PRO A 466 25.59 -15.89 -5.73
CA PRO A 466 24.92 -15.77 -7.02
C PRO A 466 23.45 -16.22 -6.96
N LYS A 467 22.56 -15.56 -7.70
CA LYS A 467 21.13 -15.94 -7.79
C LYS A 467 20.93 -17.36 -8.32
N ALA A 468 21.85 -17.83 -9.16
CA ALA A 468 21.87 -19.22 -9.64
C ALA A 468 22.06 -20.22 -8.48
N ASP A 469 22.96 -19.94 -7.53
CA ASP A 469 23.24 -20.82 -6.40
C ASP A 469 22.12 -20.78 -5.36
N VAL A 470 21.47 -19.63 -5.16
CA VAL A 470 20.25 -19.51 -4.36
C VAL A 470 19.12 -20.37 -4.95
N ARG A 471 18.91 -20.32 -6.28
CA ARG A 471 17.95 -21.19 -6.97
C ARG A 471 18.32 -22.67 -6.88
N ALA A 472 19.59 -23.01 -7.08
CA ALA A 472 20.06 -24.39 -7.01
C ALA A 472 19.96 -24.97 -5.58
N LEU A 473 20.23 -24.16 -4.55
CA LEU A 473 20.05 -24.55 -3.14
C LEU A 473 18.56 -24.83 -2.85
N ALA A 474 17.67 -23.89 -3.21
CA ALA A 474 16.22 -24.07 -3.04
C ALA A 474 15.69 -25.35 -3.71
N ALA A 475 16.20 -25.69 -4.90
CA ALA A 475 15.84 -26.91 -5.62
C ALA A 475 16.41 -28.17 -4.94
N ARG A 476 17.70 -28.18 -4.54
CA ARG A 476 18.34 -29.32 -3.84
C ARG A 476 17.64 -29.66 -2.52
N THR A 477 17.16 -28.66 -1.78
CA THR A 477 16.43 -28.85 -0.52
C THR A 477 14.92 -28.85 -0.68
N GLN A 478 14.42 -28.92 -1.92
CA GLN A 478 12.99 -29.07 -2.26
C GLN A 478 12.08 -28.00 -1.62
N LEU A 479 12.55 -26.76 -1.45
CA LEU A 479 11.73 -25.68 -0.87
C LEU A 479 10.48 -25.42 -1.74
N PRO A 480 9.29 -25.14 -1.16
CA PRO A 480 8.06 -24.94 -1.92
C PRO A 480 8.16 -23.77 -2.91
N THR A 481 8.97 -22.76 -2.60
CA THR A 481 9.23 -21.58 -3.42
C THR A 481 10.26 -21.79 -4.53
N SER A 482 10.89 -22.97 -4.63
CA SER A 482 11.98 -23.27 -5.58
C SER A 482 11.60 -23.00 -7.05
N ALA A 483 10.38 -23.36 -7.46
CA ALA A 483 9.84 -23.12 -8.79
C ALA A 483 9.15 -21.75 -8.98
N ARG A 484 8.87 -21.02 -7.89
CA ARG A 484 8.13 -19.74 -7.94
C ARG A 484 8.97 -18.65 -8.60
N LYS A 485 8.44 -17.94 -9.59
CA LYS A 485 9.17 -16.87 -10.31
C LYS A 485 9.56 -15.72 -9.37
N ASP A 486 10.59 -14.96 -9.74
CA ASP A 486 10.94 -13.70 -9.05
C ASP A 486 9.80 -12.69 -9.26
N SER A 487 9.33 -12.04 -8.18
CA SER A 487 8.36 -10.93 -8.27
C SER A 487 8.89 -9.80 -9.16
N GLN A 488 7.99 -9.15 -9.90
CA GLN A 488 8.29 -8.03 -10.79
C GLN A 488 7.34 -6.87 -10.51
N GLY A 489 7.79 -5.63 -10.66
CA GLY A 489 7.00 -4.44 -10.32
C GLY A 489 7.12 -4.05 -8.84
N VAL A 490 6.33 -3.05 -8.44
CA VAL A 490 6.37 -2.46 -7.09
C VAL A 490 5.72 -3.38 -6.07
N CYS A 491 6.41 -3.61 -4.94
CA CYS A 491 6.11 -4.69 -4.00
C CYS A 491 4.66 -4.77 -3.49
N PHE A 492 3.94 -3.65 -3.39
CA PHE A 492 2.57 -3.61 -2.83
C PHE A 492 1.45 -3.66 -3.89
N LEU A 493 1.77 -3.55 -5.18
CA LEU A 493 0.76 -3.53 -6.26
C LEU A 493 0.41 -4.92 -6.80
N GLY A 494 1.26 -5.93 -6.56
CA GLY A 494 1.00 -7.32 -6.95
C GLY A 494 0.92 -7.49 -8.47
N ARG A 495 -0.30 -7.49 -9.02
CA ARG A 495 -0.58 -7.56 -10.46
C ARG A 495 -1.08 -6.24 -11.07
N LEU A 496 -1.46 -5.26 -10.24
CA LEU A 496 -2.00 -3.97 -10.68
C LEU A 496 -0.92 -3.13 -11.40
N HIS A 497 -1.26 -2.54 -12.55
CA HIS A 497 -0.33 -1.64 -13.23
C HIS A 497 -0.21 -0.30 -12.49
N PHE A 498 1.02 0.24 -12.46
CA PHE A 498 1.33 1.50 -11.77
C PHE A 498 0.51 2.69 -12.27
N ASP A 499 0.23 2.74 -13.58
CA ASP A 499 -0.61 3.77 -14.18
C ASP A 499 -2.08 3.64 -13.75
N GLU A 500 -2.59 2.43 -13.50
CA GLU A 500 -3.96 2.22 -13.02
C GLU A 500 -4.12 2.63 -11.55
N PHE A 501 -3.11 2.33 -10.74
CA PHE A 501 -2.98 2.84 -9.37
C PHE A 501 -2.93 4.37 -9.33
N LEU A 502 -2.10 5.02 -10.18
CA LEU A 502 -2.08 6.48 -10.28
C LEU A 502 -3.42 7.05 -10.76
N ARG A 503 -4.08 6.40 -11.72
CA ARG A 503 -5.41 6.79 -12.22
C ARG A 503 -6.48 6.72 -11.14
N HIS A 504 -6.40 5.77 -10.22
CA HIS A 504 -7.31 5.69 -9.07
C HIS A 504 -7.13 6.89 -8.12
N HIS A 505 -5.89 7.23 -7.72
CA HIS A 505 -5.64 8.26 -6.70
C HIS A 505 -5.50 9.70 -7.22
N LEU A 506 -5.18 9.90 -8.51
CA LEU A 506 -4.97 11.21 -9.14
C LEU A 506 -5.90 11.51 -10.31
N GLY A 507 -6.55 10.50 -10.89
CA GLY A 507 -7.37 10.65 -12.10
C GLY A 507 -6.54 10.89 -13.36
N GLU A 508 -7.21 11.34 -14.43
CA GLU A 508 -6.57 11.88 -15.63
C GLU A 508 -6.70 13.42 -15.60
N GLN A 509 -5.61 14.12 -15.89
CA GLN A 509 -5.56 15.59 -16.05
C GLN A 509 -4.84 15.91 -17.36
N PRO A 510 -5.57 16.00 -18.49
CA PRO A 510 -4.93 16.14 -19.78
C PRO A 510 -4.12 17.43 -19.95
N GLY A 511 -3.07 17.39 -20.76
CA GLY A 511 -2.17 18.53 -20.94
C GLY A 511 -1.20 18.41 -22.13
N PRO A 512 -0.59 19.51 -22.58
CA PRO A 512 0.15 19.55 -23.82
C PRO A 512 1.44 18.72 -23.80
N ILE A 513 1.68 18.00 -24.89
CA ILE A 513 3.00 17.46 -25.24
C ILE A 513 3.67 18.45 -26.18
N VAL A 514 4.80 19.01 -25.77
CA VAL A 514 5.49 20.11 -26.46
C VAL A 514 6.87 19.64 -26.96
N GLU A 515 7.23 19.97 -28.20
CA GLU A 515 8.59 19.78 -28.71
C GLU A 515 9.55 20.74 -28.01
N TRP A 516 10.60 20.21 -27.41
CA TRP A 516 11.58 20.99 -26.63
C TRP A 516 12.34 22.02 -27.47
N GLU A 517 12.62 21.70 -28.74
CA GLU A 517 13.44 22.52 -29.63
C GLU A 517 12.66 23.62 -30.39
N THR A 518 11.34 23.50 -30.50
CA THR A 518 10.51 24.42 -31.32
C THR A 518 9.33 25.03 -30.56
N SER A 519 9.01 24.52 -29.36
CA SER A 519 7.78 24.81 -28.61
C SER A 519 6.47 24.48 -29.36
N ILE A 520 6.51 23.69 -30.44
CA ILE A 520 5.32 23.21 -31.15
C ILE A 520 4.59 22.17 -30.28
N VAL A 521 3.26 22.26 -30.18
CA VAL A 521 2.43 21.22 -29.56
C VAL A 521 2.35 20.01 -30.51
N LEU A 522 2.83 18.86 -30.05
CA LEU A 522 2.85 17.62 -30.82
C LEU A 522 1.70 16.67 -30.49
N GLY A 523 0.96 16.91 -29.41
CA GLY A 523 -0.11 16.06 -28.93
C GLY A 523 -0.54 16.38 -27.49
N GLU A 524 -1.19 15.41 -26.84
CA GLU A 524 -1.80 15.59 -25.52
C GLU A 524 -1.56 14.35 -24.64
N HIS A 525 -1.05 14.56 -23.43
CA HIS A 525 -0.88 13.52 -22.42
C HIS A 525 -2.12 13.43 -21.53
N ARG A 526 -2.39 12.26 -20.93
CA ARG A 526 -3.52 12.07 -20.01
C ARG A 526 -3.27 12.54 -18.57
N GLY A 527 -2.03 12.87 -18.23
CA GLY A 527 -1.65 13.30 -16.89
C GLY A 527 -0.14 13.29 -16.73
N ILE A 528 0.40 14.34 -16.11
CA ILE A 528 1.85 14.52 -15.96
C ILE A 528 2.50 13.42 -15.09
N TRP A 529 1.73 12.72 -14.25
CA TRP A 529 2.18 11.59 -13.43
C TRP A 529 2.44 10.30 -14.21
N TYR A 530 1.84 10.09 -15.40
CA TYR A 530 2.09 8.91 -16.26
C TYR A 530 3.40 8.99 -17.05
N HIS A 531 4.17 10.05 -16.86
CA HIS A 531 5.36 10.35 -17.66
C HIS A 531 6.58 10.60 -16.79
N THR A 532 7.66 9.86 -17.03
CA THR A 532 8.95 10.00 -16.35
C THR A 532 10.00 10.59 -17.29
N VAL A 533 10.89 11.43 -16.77
CA VAL A 533 12.00 11.99 -17.54
C VAL A 533 12.88 10.86 -18.10
N GLY A 534 13.10 10.88 -19.42
CA GLY A 534 13.78 9.84 -20.19
C GLY A 534 12.91 8.68 -20.67
N GLN A 535 11.61 8.68 -20.39
CA GLN A 535 10.66 7.71 -20.94
C GLN A 535 10.53 7.84 -22.46
N ARG A 536 10.57 6.69 -23.16
CA ARG A 536 10.31 6.54 -24.61
C ARG A 536 9.00 5.79 -24.90
N ARG A 537 8.71 4.74 -24.11
CA ARG A 537 7.52 3.90 -24.29
C ARG A 537 6.26 4.64 -23.81
N GLY A 538 5.13 4.41 -24.48
CA GLY A 538 3.86 5.07 -24.18
C GLY A 538 3.69 6.49 -24.74
N LEU A 539 4.75 7.16 -25.23
CA LEU A 539 4.63 8.52 -25.77
C LEU A 539 3.97 8.59 -27.15
N VAL A 540 4.38 7.73 -28.09
CA VAL A 540 3.95 7.81 -29.50
C VAL A 540 2.41 7.78 -29.67
N PRO A 541 1.62 6.97 -28.91
CA PRO A 541 0.15 7.01 -28.96
C PRO A 541 -0.50 8.31 -28.45
N CYS A 542 0.25 9.20 -27.78
CA CYS A 542 -0.22 10.49 -27.29
C CYS A 542 0.10 11.65 -28.25
N LEU A 543 0.88 11.38 -29.32
CA LEU A 543 1.21 12.36 -30.35
C LEU A 543 0.18 12.33 -31.47
N TRP A 544 -0.08 13.47 -32.10
CA TRP A 544 -0.91 13.52 -33.29
C TRP A 544 -0.24 12.76 -34.46
N PRO A 545 -1.00 12.12 -35.36
CA PRO A 545 -0.46 11.18 -36.35
C PRO A 545 0.66 11.74 -37.23
N GLN A 546 0.60 13.02 -37.58
CA GLN A 546 1.61 13.71 -38.38
C GLN A 546 2.97 13.87 -37.67
N TYR A 547 3.02 13.79 -36.34
CA TYR A 547 4.25 13.92 -35.56
C TYR A 547 4.76 12.59 -34.98
N ALA A 548 3.86 11.61 -34.81
CA ALA A 548 4.17 10.27 -34.31
C ALA A 548 5.30 9.58 -35.11
N ALA A 549 5.36 9.79 -36.43
CA ALA A 549 6.36 9.20 -37.32
C ALA A 549 7.78 9.79 -37.18
N HIS A 550 7.92 11.00 -36.61
CA HIS A 550 9.20 11.75 -36.52
C HIS A 550 10.05 11.35 -35.29
N GLY A 551 9.79 10.19 -34.70
CA GLY A 551 10.49 9.69 -33.51
C GLY A 551 11.88 9.08 -33.80
N PRO A 552 12.57 8.54 -32.77
CA PRO A 552 12.04 8.14 -31.46
C PRO A 552 11.98 9.28 -30.43
N TRP A 553 10.75 9.65 -30.05
CA TRP A 553 10.48 10.65 -29.01
C TRP A 553 10.80 10.16 -27.59
N HIS A 554 11.31 11.06 -26.76
CA HIS A 554 11.59 10.85 -25.33
C HIS A 554 11.17 12.06 -24.50
N VAL A 555 10.70 11.87 -23.26
CA VAL A 555 10.47 12.97 -22.31
C VAL A 555 11.81 13.60 -21.90
N VAL A 556 11.99 14.89 -22.13
CA VAL A 556 13.16 15.63 -21.63
C VAL A 556 12.86 16.36 -20.32
N ALA A 557 11.70 17.02 -20.22
CA ALA A 557 11.33 17.84 -19.05
C ALA A 557 9.82 17.76 -18.79
N LYS A 558 9.41 18.25 -17.62
CA LYS A 558 8.04 18.25 -17.11
C LYS A 558 7.80 19.61 -16.46
N ASP A 559 6.62 20.19 -16.66
CA ASP A 559 6.19 21.40 -15.96
C ASP A 559 4.85 21.11 -15.30
N ALA A 560 4.89 20.90 -13.97
CA ALA A 560 3.70 20.67 -13.16
C ALA A 560 2.90 21.95 -12.87
N GLY A 561 3.49 23.14 -13.07
CA GLY A 561 2.80 24.42 -12.90
C GLY A 561 1.86 24.73 -14.07
N SER A 562 2.24 24.38 -15.30
CA SER A 562 1.36 24.53 -16.49
C SER A 562 0.87 23.21 -17.10
N ASN A 563 1.04 22.08 -16.39
CA ASN A 563 0.64 20.72 -16.78
C ASN A 563 1.09 20.33 -18.21
N LYS A 564 2.40 20.40 -18.46
CA LYS A 564 3.02 20.03 -19.74
C LYS A 564 4.08 18.95 -19.55
N ILE A 565 4.30 18.16 -20.59
CA ILE A 565 5.58 17.44 -20.78
C ILE A 565 6.27 17.94 -22.04
N PHE A 566 7.59 18.05 -21.96
CA PHE A 566 8.43 18.38 -23.10
C PHE A 566 9.09 17.11 -23.63
N VAL A 567 9.08 16.93 -24.94
CA VAL A 567 9.67 15.78 -25.64
C VAL A 567 10.66 16.23 -26.70
N SER A 568 11.61 15.35 -27.02
CA SER A 568 12.59 15.53 -28.10
C SER A 568 12.84 14.21 -28.80
N ASN A 569 13.03 14.23 -30.12
CA ASN A 569 13.57 13.12 -30.91
C ASN A 569 15.12 13.15 -30.94
N MET A 570 15.73 14.32 -30.76
CA MET A 570 17.17 14.55 -30.59
C MET A 570 17.66 14.32 -29.15
N TYR A 571 17.05 13.36 -28.45
CA TYR A 571 17.25 13.08 -27.02
C TYR A 571 18.71 12.81 -26.60
N ALA A 572 19.59 12.43 -27.54
CA ALA A 572 21.03 12.35 -27.29
C ALA A 572 21.62 13.75 -26.97
N ALA A 573 21.47 14.71 -27.88
CA ALA A 573 22.02 16.07 -27.74
C ALA A 573 21.41 16.87 -26.57
N VAL A 574 20.14 16.60 -26.22
CA VAL A 574 19.52 17.17 -25.01
C VAL A 574 20.04 16.48 -23.74
N GLY A 575 20.19 15.16 -23.77
CA GLY A 575 20.66 14.36 -22.63
C GLY A 575 22.15 14.52 -22.30
N GLU A 576 23.00 14.79 -23.28
CA GLU A 576 24.45 15.02 -23.11
C GLU A 576 24.78 16.19 -22.18
N ARG A 577 23.86 17.13 -22.00
CA ARG A 577 24.02 18.28 -21.10
C ARG A 577 23.85 17.91 -19.62
N ARG A 578 23.33 16.71 -19.29
CA ARG A 578 22.98 16.29 -17.93
C ARG A 578 24.13 15.61 -17.19
N HIS A 579 25.14 16.42 -16.86
CA HIS A 579 26.31 16.05 -16.07
C HIS A 579 26.23 16.54 -14.60
N ALA A 580 25.12 17.15 -14.18
CA ALA A 580 24.97 17.69 -12.82
C ALA A 580 23.52 17.59 -12.29
N MET A 581 23.38 17.43 -10.98
CA MET A 581 22.11 17.42 -10.25
C MET A 581 22.27 18.04 -8.85
N SER A 582 21.17 18.53 -8.28
CA SER A 582 21.04 18.77 -6.84
C SER A 582 20.44 17.54 -6.18
N VAL A 583 20.84 17.24 -4.94
CA VAL A 583 20.32 16.13 -4.14
C VAL A 583 20.01 16.65 -2.74
N ARG A 584 18.86 16.26 -2.17
CA ARG A 584 18.45 16.58 -0.79
C ARG A 584 18.14 15.32 0.03
N ASP A 585 17.81 15.53 1.30
CA ASP A 585 17.41 14.47 2.25
C ASP A 585 18.41 13.30 2.30
N ILE A 586 19.71 13.60 2.18
CA ILE A 586 20.75 12.58 2.12
C ILE A 586 20.85 11.85 3.46
N SER A 587 20.60 10.54 3.42
CA SER A 587 20.85 9.61 4.52
C SER A 587 22.22 8.96 4.31
N TRP A 588 23.12 9.08 5.29
CA TRP A 588 24.45 8.49 5.27
C TRP A 588 24.46 7.16 6.05
N THR A 589 24.92 6.08 5.42
CA THR A 589 24.89 4.73 6.01
C THR A 589 25.78 4.62 7.25
N ALA A 590 26.90 5.35 7.29
CA ALA A 590 27.79 5.46 8.44
C ALA A 590 27.27 6.41 9.54
N GLY A 591 26.19 7.17 9.28
CA GLY A 591 25.66 8.20 10.17
C GLY A 591 26.35 9.57 10.07
N ALA A 592 27.38 9.71 9.23
CA ALA A 592 28.11 10.95 8.98
C ALA A 592 28.51 11.05 7.49
N PRO A 593 28.67 12.27 6.93
CA PRO A 593 29.12 12.46 5.55
C PRO A 593 30.60 12.05 5.35
N PRO A 594 31.01 11.73 4.12
CA PRO A 594 32.38 11.32 3.79
C PRO A 594 33.39 12.48 3.67
N CYS A 595 32.95 13.73 3.82
CA CYS A 595 33.75 14.96 3.74
C CYS A 595 33.07 16.07 4.54
N ALA A 596 33.76 17.18 4.81
CA ALA A 596 33.18 18.34 5.49
C ALA A 596 32.31 19.18 4.54
N PRO A 597 31.36 19.99 5.06
CA PRO A 597 30.56 20.89 4.24
C PRO A 597 31.41 21.86 3.40
N GLY A 598 31.06 22.02 2.12
CA GLY A 598 31.82 22.81 1.15
C GLY A 598 33.02 22.09 0.52
N GLU A 599 33.45 20.94 1.05
CA GLU A 599 34.46 20.10 0.40
C GLU A 599 33.89 19.34 -0.79
N ARG A 600 34.80 18.77 -1.60
CA ARG A 600 34.49 17.94 -2.75
C ARG A 600 35.14 16.57 -2.63
N VAL A 601 34.33 15.52 -2.82
CA VAL A 601 34.76 14.12 -2.76
C VAL A 601 34.44 13.40 -4.07
N ARG A 602 35.37 12.56 -4.54
CA ARG A 602 35.14 11.67 -5.69
C ARG A 602 34.53 10.36 -5.21
N LEU A 603 33.46 9.93 -5.86
CA LEU A 603 32.71 8.72 -5.51
C LEU A 603 31.93 8.18 -6.70
N GLY A 604 31.49 6.92 -6.62
CA GLY A 604 30.56 6.33 -7.56
C GLY A 604 29.12 6.77 -7.27
N VAL A 605 28.39 7.21 -8.29
CA VAL A 605 26.99 7.64 -8.22
C VAL A 605 26.12 6.70 -9.04
N GLN A 606 25.03 6.20 -8.45
CA GLN A 606 24.03 5.38 -9.14
C GLN A 606 22.65 6.04 -8.99
N VAL A 607 22.01 6.38 -10.12
CA VAL A 607 20.74 7.14 -10.17
C VAL A 607 19.49 6.28 -10.46
N ARG A 608 19.70 4.98 -10.71
CA ARG A 608 18.65 3.96 -10.81
C ARG A 608 19.23 2.56 -10.55
N HIS A 609 18.39 1.63 -10.12
CA HIS A 609 18.75 0.21 -10.08
C HIS A 609 18.96 -0.35 -11.51
N GLY A 610 19.77 -1.40 -11.64
CA GLY A 610 20.13 -2.02 -12.93
C GLY A 610 21.30 -1.33 -13.66
N ASP A 611 21.39 0.00 -13.62
CA ASP A 611 22.54 0.74 -14.11
C ASP A 611 23.74 0.57 -13.15
N GLY A 612 24.96 0.47 -13.70
CA GLY A 612 26.19 0.56 -12.91
C GLY A 612 26.42 1.98 -12.36
N SER A 613 27.16 2.10 -11.25
CA SER A 613 27.60 3.41 -10.76
C SER A 613 28.58 4.08 -11.72
N LYS A 614 28.42 5.38 -11.92
CA LYS A 614 29.32 6.25 -12.69
C LYS A 614 30.20 7.05 -11.75
N ASP A 615 31.45 7.33 -12.15
CA ASP A 615 32.29 8.25 -11.40
C ASP A 615 31.68 9.65 -11.34
N GLY A 616 31.80 10.30 -10.18
CA GLY A 616 31.30 11.65 -9.95
C GLY A 616 32.04 12.37 -8.84
N GLU A 617 31.75 13.67 -8.74
CA GLU A 617 32.23 14.59 -7.71
C GLU A 617 31.01 15.12 -6.94
N LEU A 618 30.98 14.90 -5.63
CA LEU A 618 29.96 15.41 -4.71
C LEU A 618 30.53 16.60 -3.94
N GLU A 619 29.84 17.73 -4.00
CA GLU A 619 30.10 18.94 -3.22
C GLU A 619 29.02 19.06 -2.13
N LEU A 620 29.40 18.95 -0.86
CA LEU A 620 28.47 18.83 0.25
C LEU A 620 27.90 20.19 0.69
N GLY A 621 26.59 20.28 0.89
CA GLY A 621 25.92 21.48 1.41
C GLY A 621 26.19 21.73 2.89
N ALA A 622 25.98 22.98 3.32
CA ALA A 622 26.21 23.45 4.70
C ALA A 622 25.42 22.70 5.78
N ASP A 623 24.33 22.02 5.40
CA ASP A 623 23.46 21.24 6.27
C ASP A 623 23.90 19.76 6.42
N GLY A 624 24.87 19.30 5.62
CA GLY A 624 25.31 17.90 5.54
C GLY A 624 24.27 16.92 4.95
N ARG A 625 23.12 17.42 4.46
CA ARG A 625 21.98 16.63 3.94
C ARG A 625 21.56 17.03 2.52
N SER A 626 22.07 18.14 2.01
CA SER A 626 22.01 18.54 0.62
C SER A 626 23.39 18.42 -0.04
N ALA A 627 23.44 18.23 -1.35
CA ALA A 627 24.68 18.23 -2.11
C ALA A 627 24.46 18.63 -3.58
N ARG A 628 25.51 19.16 -4.21
CA ARG A 628 25.61 19.27 -5.68
C ARG A 628 26.46 18.12 -6.18
N VAL A 629 25.93 17.32 -7.10
CA VAL A 629 26.62 16.13 -7.62
C VAL A 629 26.87 16.31 -9.12
N ARG A 630 28.12 16.12 -9.52
CA ARG A 630 28.56 16.15 -10.93
C ARG A 630 28.98 14.75 -11.36
N LEU A 631 28.56 14.31 -12.54
CA LEU A 631 28.93 13.02 -13.11
C LEU A 631 30.03 13.21 -14.16
N ALA A 632 31.02 12.32 -14.18
CA ALA A 632 32.09 12.31 -15.19
C ALA A 632 31.56 11.98 -16.60
N THR A 633 30.43 11.27 -16.68
CA THR A 633 29.68 11.03 -17.93
C THR A 633 28.22 11.40 -17.72
N ALA A 634 27.60 12.05 -18.70
CA ALA A 634 26.20 12.48 -18.60
C ALA A 634 25.23 11.32 -18.33
N ASP A 635 24.11 11.60 -17.65
CA ASP A 635 23.02 10.64 -17.49
C ASP A 635 21.67 11.18 -17.99
N LYS A 636 20.99 10.34 -18.77
CA LYS A 636 19.66 10.61 -19.32
C LYS A 636 18.55 10.46 -18.27
N GLY A 637 18.80 9.71 -17.20
CA GLY A 637 17.87 9.34 -16.13
C GLY A 637 17.92 10.19 -14.86
N LEU A 638 18.40 11.43 -14.92
CA LEU A 638 18.30 12.36 -13.79
C LEU A 638 16.84 12.81 -13.63
N ALA A 639 16.02 11.93 -13.04
CA ALA A 639 14.60 12.12 -12.82
C ALA A 639 14.34 12.60 -11.38
N PRO A 640 13.76 13.81 -11.19
CA PRO A 640 13.41 14.31 -9.86
C PRO A 640 12.52 13.33 -9.09
N GLY A 641 12.82 13.09 -7.82
CA GLY A 641 12.15 12.10 -6.97
C GLY A 641 12.77 10.69 -6.95
N GLN A 642 13.64 10.34 -7.92
CA GLN A 642 14.50 9.16 -7.78
C GLN A 642 15.65 9.44 -6.80
N PHE A 643 16.44 8.41 -6.49
CA PHE A 643 17.55 8.51 -5.54
C PHE A 643 18.90 8.52 -6.26
N ALA A 644 19.80 9.40 -5.82
CA ALA A 644 21.21 9.30 -6.13
C ALA A 644 21.89 8.56 -4.97
N ALA A 645 22.31 7.32 -5.21
CA ALA A 645 23.04 6.51 -4.25
C ALA A 645 24.56 6.61 -4.47
N PHE A 646 25.31 6.74 -3.38
CA PHE A 646 26.73 7.07 -3.37
C PHE A 646 27.58 5.88 -2.90
N TYR A 647 28.73 5.66 -3.53
CA TYR A 647 29.58 4.49 -3.31
C TYR A 647 31.07 4.82 -3.28
N ASN A 648 31.81 4.17 -2.38
CA ASN A 648 33.27 4.07 -2.43
C ASN A 648 33.63 2.62 -2.76
N GLY A 649 33.92 2.36 -4.05
CA GLY A 649 33.99 1.01 -4.59
C GLY A 649 32.68 0.24 -4.34
N ASP A 650 32.76 -0.81 -3.54
CA ASP A 650 31.61 -1.63 -3.17
C ASP A 650 30.87 -1.16 -1.90
N VAL A 651 31.39 -0.20 -1.15
CA VAL A 651 30.73 0.33 0.05
C VAL A 651 29.70 1.38 -0.35
N CYS A 652 28.43 1.17 -0.03
CA CYS A 652 27.39 2.19 -0.15
C CYS A 652 27.50 3.19 1.00
N LEU A 653 27.77 4.45 0.69
CA LEU A 653 27.95 5.55 1.63
C LEU A 653 26.62 6.16 2.09
N GLY A 654 25.58 6.07 1.27
CA GLY A 654 24.29 6.70 1.51
C GLY A 654 23.52 6.98 0.22
N ALA A 655 22.38 7.66 0.34
CA ALA A 655 21.63 8.21 -0.78
C ALA A 655 20.76 9.39 -0.38
N GLY A 656 20.44 10.26 -1.34
CA GLY A 656 19.42 11.30 -1.20
C GLY A 656 18.51 11.40 -2.42
N VAL A 657 17.46 12.20 -2.31
CA VAL A 657 16.46 12.41 -3.37
C VAL A 657 17.00 13.41 -4.40
N ILE A 658 16.97 13.01 -5.67
CA ILE A 658 17.32 13.87 -6.81
C ILE A 658 16.29 14.98 -6.94
N GLU A 659 16.76 16.21 -6.99
CA GLU A 659 15.94 17.38 -7.31
C GLU A 659 16.12 17.79 -8.77
N GLU A 660 15.35 18.79 -9.22
CA GLU A 660 15.61 19.41 -10.51
C GLU A 660 16.99 20.08 -10.50
N GLY A 661 17.89 19.59 -11.35
CA GLY A 661 19.20 20.21 -11.54
C GLY A 661 19.03 21.66 -11.99
N GLY A 662 19.83 22.56 -11.43
CA GLY A 662 19.72 24.02 -11.58
C GLY A 662 20.03 24.58 -12.98
N ALA A 663 19.29 24.12 -13.97
CA ALA A 663 19.25 24.60 -15.35
C ALA A 663 17.82 25.02 -15.80
N ALA A 664 16.80 24.78 -14.97
CA ALA A 664 15.43 25.27 -15.18
C ALA A 664 15.28 26.81 -15.00
N GLY A 665 16.33 27.48 -14.49
CA GLY A 665 16.35 28.95 -14.31
C GLY A 665 16.76 29.76 -15.55
N ALA A 666 17.17 29.10 -16.64
CA ALA A 666 17.41 29.76 -17.92
C ALA A 666 16.17 29.63 -18.79
N ALA A 667 15.32 30.66 -18.78
CA ALA A 667 14.25 30.79 -19.77
C ALA A 667 14.86 30.92 -21.17
N TYR A 668 14.38 30.09 -22.09
CA TYR A 668 14.66 30.07 -23.52
C TYR A 668 13.34 29.90 -24.27
#